data_AF-U1Q0X9-F1
#
_entry.id   AF-U1Q0X9-F1
#
_cell.length_a   1.000
_cell.length_b   1.000
_cell.length_c   1.000
_cell.angle_alpha   90.00
_cell.angle_beta   90.00
_cell.angle_gamma   90.00
#
_symmetry.space_group_name_H-M   'P 1'
#
loop_
_entity.id
_entity.type
_entity.pdbx_description
1 polymer ?
#
loop_
_entity_poly.entity_id
_entity_poly.type
_entity_poly.pdbx_seq_one_letter_code
_entity_poly.pdbx_strand_id
1 'polypeptide(L)'
;MRKVQGAIANVIAALNEYQSVCNGLTQQIRSHQQNWDSNIAWYKKEVSEVQSRVGAASGGQFPLLDAVDGVEVAKAALRARLDERQADEARAYNKTVEAVDAAAASTAGKLKAALDAVVPGVTGPDGARGVPSRAAVGLALFGGTKGILAAQSRWAAAEADAPAAAALINRIDGKTKLPSQAALRQFNATYGARLASDPYFATMLMREIGAEQLYVTGAKMTSHGLMSESYRNQLKKYVSDMGAGLILATGGSSKTDTDTTNGFKALDNTLTTDGKKTIRQWRSDFQAALNKYGQTSYDYEFIRTKGADLTYSPTRKLYGYELLGQYLGYGARAHPELSVGDHFLNGVDGKNSMAKAMVKWDAQHHKNFDLNDTIVTSNTGKSAGKEAGMLADGQSWDYLQNMYEAMDNAPDKTPARTFMNSTLEWKNGTENKQTNMTRYLIGHRNAGEKEGIYTTYWADDKGESLGKLVHELSNEPNKKESAQIAFNFIKGYTDGLNRNYDNGDFGNSDKIDGQDVYGYHNANLRSWAGQIIAPYTNDIAHSLADPDPVIDRIDYRGDKKYHLVFGENLKNNIMGNKGMFCDLMFDNGINKRPAAINVISGTSMAEMDREFKEGVRSGNNVMLNKSVKAYSYLFTSIYEAPEAKDNAIKTYRAEKYKTLSKVIDWGIGKIAWEGIFAKEGTSNTIENIKKHGLELKNLYTPSESAPTFKGFKAQNKVELLIAQKLNAAKYNNEDYSKDLSNISEQKAKEEYVKYNSSDDENFLDKNGRNVSNPTKIQSSEYFQQKKNDMAGNKARSYAEIMDAIHTYTNDAEKESREADEQS
;
A
#
# COMPACT_ATOMS: atom_id res chain seq x y z
N MET A 1 -24.21 3.84 29.36
CA MET A 1 -25.13 4.07 30.50
C MET A 1 -25.20 5.55 30.93
N ARG A 2 -24.09 6.20 31.35
CA ARG A 2 -24.11 7.63 31.78
C ARG A 2 -24.68 8.61 30.75
N LYS A 3 -24.36 8.45 29.45
CA LYS A 3 -24.93 9.27 28.36
C LYS A 3 -26.46 9.14 28.24
N VAL A 4 -26.98 7.92 28.40
CA VAL A 4 -28.42 7.64 28.35
C VAL A 4 -29.13 8.28 29.54
N GLN A 5 -28.58 8.17 30.75
CA GLN A 5 -29.13 8.82 31.94
C GLN A 5 -29.19 10.34 31.80
N GLY A 6 -28.13 10.97 31.27
CA GLY A 6 -28.11 12.41 31.02
C GLY A 6 -29.18 12.86 30.02
N ALA A 7 -29.39 12.09 28.95
CA ALA A 7 -30.43 12.41 27.97
C ALA A 7 -31.86 12.25 28.52
N ILE A 8 -32.13 11.22 29.32
CA ILE A 8 -33.43 11.06 29.98
C ILE A 8 -33.68 12.23 30.94
N ALA A 9 -32.67 12.66 31.69
CA ALA A 9 -32.79 13.83 32.57
C ALA A 9 -33.10 15.11 31.78
N ASN A 10 -32.46 15.32 30.62
CA ASN A 10 -32.71 16.46 29.75
C ASN A 10 -34.13 16.44 29.14
N VAL A 11 -34.65 15.26 28.78
CA VAL A 11 -36.04 15.09 28.30
C VAL A 11 -37.03 15.47 29.39
N ILE A 12 -36.84 14.97 30.61
CA ILE A 12 -37.70 15.26 31.75
C ILE A 12 -37.69 16.77 32.04
N ALA A 13 -36.51 17.41 32.04
CA ALA A 13 -36.39 18.85 32.26
C ALA A 13 -37.14 19.65 31.19
N ALA A 14 -37.00 19.30 29.90
CA ALA A 14 -37.69 20.00 28.80
C ALA A 14 -39.22 19.85 28.89
N LEU A 15 -39.73 18.67 29.27
CA LEU A 15 -41.16 18.45 29.46
C LEU A 15 -41.72 19.23 30.65
N ASN A 16 -40.98 19.29 31.76
CA ASN A 16 -41.38 20.08 32.94
C ASN A 16 -41.41 21.58 32.62
N GLU A 17 -40.42 22.08 31.88
CA GLU A 17 -40.38 23.47 31.41
C GLU A 17 -41.57 23.79 30.50
N TYR A 18 -41.86 22.92 29.53
CA TYR A 18 -43.02 23.06 28.64
C TYR A 18 -44.33 23.10 29.42
N GLN A 19 -44.52 22.18 30.37
CA GLN A 19 -45.71 22.15 31.21
C GLN A 19 -45.87 23.47 31.99
N SER A 20 -44.78 23.99 32.56
CA SER A 20 -44.80 25.28 33.28
C SER A 20 -45.21 26.44 32.36
N VAL A 21 -44.65 26.52 31.15
CA VAL A 21 -44.96 27.57 30.18
C VAL A 21 -46.41 27.46 29.70
N CYS A 22 -46.88 26.26 29.36
CA CYS A 22 -48.26 26.02 28.93
C CYS A 22 -49.28 26.39 30.02
N ASN A 23 -48.99 26.12 31.29
CA ASN A 23 -49.85 26.51 32.39
C ASN A 23 -50.01 28.04 32.47
N GLY A 24 -48.91 28.79 32.34
CA GLY A 24 -48.92 30.26 32.31
C GLY A 24 -49.68 30.82 31.10
N LEU A 25 -49.43 30.29 29.90
CA LEU A 25 -50.11 30.73 28.68
C LEU A 25 -51.62 30.41 28.71
N THR A 26 -52.00 29.26 29.28
CA THR A 26 -53.42 28.89 29.46
C THR A 26 -54.15 29.87 30.38
N GLN A 27 -53.50 30.36 31.44
CA GLN A 27 -54.07 31.38 32.32
C GLN A 27 -54.24 32.73 31.60
N GLN A 28 -53.27 33.12 30.77
CA GLN A 28 -53.36 34.35 29.97
C GLN A 28 -54.50 34.28 28.94
N ILE A 29 -54.63 33.15 28.23
CA ILE A 29 -55.74 32.88 27.30
C ILE A 29 -57.10 33.06 27.99
N ARG A 30 -57.27 32.51 29.20
CA ARG A 30 -58.51 32.69 29.98
C ARG A 30 -58.73 34.16 30.38
N SER A 31 -57.66 34.86 30.74
CA SER A 31 -57.73 36.29 31.09
C SER A 31 -58.15 37.14 29.88
N HIS A 32 -57.64 36.83 28.69
CA HIS A 32 -58.04 37.49 27.45
C HIS A 32 -59.53 37.27 27.13
N GLN A 33 -60.03 36.05 27.33
CA GLN A 33 -61.45 35.73 27.17
C GLN A 33 -62.32 36.51 28.17
N GLN A 34 -61.90 36.62 29.44
CA GLN A 34 -62.61 37.41 30.45
C GLN A 34 -62.61 38.91 30.13
N ASN A 35 -61.50 39.46 29.63
CA ASN A 35 -61.40 40.85 29.21
C ASN A 35 -62.31 41.14 28.00
N TRP A 36 -62.35 40.22 27.04
CA TRP A 36 -63.25 40.29 25.89
C TRP A 36 -64.72 40.37 26.33
N ASP A 37 -65.13 39.47 27.23
CA ASP A 37 -66.49 39.45 27.79
C ASP A 37 -66.80 40.73 28.59
N SER A 38 -65.82 41.22 29.35
CA SER A 38 -65.92 42.47 30.11
C SER A 38 -66.08 43.70 29.21
N ASN A 39 -65.39 43.74 28.07
CA ASN A 39 -65.52 44.79 27.07
C ASN A 39 -66.93 44.80 26.45
N ILE A 40 -67.51 43.63 26.17
CA ILE A 40 -68.90 43.51 25.69
C ILE A 40 -69.90 44.00 26.75
N ALA A 41 -69.70 43.60 28.01
CA ALA A 41 -70.56 44.02 29.12
C ALA A 41 -70.51 45.54 29.34
N TRP A 42 -69.31 46.13 29.29
CA TRP A 42 -69.12 47.58 29.34
C TRP A 42 -69.89 48.29 28.21
N TYR A 43 -69.74 47.84 26.96
CA TYR A 43 -70.46 48.45 25.82
C TYR A 43 -71.97 48.41 26.00
N LYS A 44 -72.53 47.26 26.43
CA LYS A 44 -73.98 47.12 26.68
C LYS A 44 -74.48 48.11 27.74
N LYS A 45 -73.70 48.30 28.82
CA LYS A 45 -74.02 49.25 29.88
C LYS A 45 -74.01 50.70 29.35
N GLU A 46 -72.95 51.11 28.68
CA GLU A 46 -72.81 52.47 28.15
C GLU A 46 -73.89 52.81 27.12
N VAL A 47 -74.23 51.88 26.22
CA VAL A 47 -75.33 52.08 25.26
C VAL A 47 -76.67 52.28 25.97
N SER A 48 -76.93 51.53 27.04
CA SER A 48 -78.14 51.67 27.85
C SER A 48 -78.20 53.02 28.58
N GLU A 49 -77.07 53.52 29.08
CA GLU A 49 -76.98 54.86 29.69
C GLU A 49 -77.19 55.99 28.67
N VAL A 50 -76.67 55.87 27.45
CA VAL A 50 -76.93 56.84 26.38
C VAL A 50 -78.41 56.86 26.00
N GLN A 51 -79.05 55.69 25.91
CA GLN A 51 -80.49 55.58 25.62
C GLN A 51 -81.36 56.17 26.73
N SER A 52 -81.01 55.96 28.00
CA SER A 52 -81.79 56.48 29.14
C SER A 52 -81.72 58.00 29.27
N ARG A 53 -80.56 58.60 28.99
CA ARG A 53 -80.38 60.07 29.02
C ARG A 53 -81.25 60.78 27.98
N VAL A 54 -81.49 60.17 26.82
CA VAL A 54 -82.40 60.72 25.80
C VAL A 54 -83.87 60.48 26.14
N GLY A 55 -84.20 59.34 26.76
CA GLY A 55 -85.55 59.11 27.31
C GLY A 55 -85.94 60.09 28.44
N ALA A 56 -84.97 60.66 29.16
CA ALA A 56 -85.20 61.69 30.18
C ALA A 56 -85.27 63.12 29.61
N ALA A 57 -84.65 63.38 28.45
CA ALA A 57 -84.62 64.69 27.79
C ALA A 57 -85.87 64.97 26.91
N SER A 58 -86.62 63.95 26.51
CA SER A 58 -87.84 64.04 25.68
C SER A 58 -89.07 64.61 26.40
N GLY A 59 -88.92 65.17 27.60
CA GLY A 59 -89.97 65.83 28.39
C GLY A 59 -90.29 67.29 28.01
N GLY A 60 -89.61 67.91 27.04
CA GLY A 60 -89.95 69.28 26.62
C GLY A 60 -89.18 69.84 25.42
N GLN A 61 -89.91 70.08 24.33
CA GLN A 61 -89.64 71.08 23.27
C GLN A 61 -88.19 71.29 22.79
N PHE A 62 -87.63 70.36 22.00
CA PHE A 62 -86.54 70.58 21.03
C PHE A 62 -86.68 69.56 19.86
N PRO A 63 -86.14 69.81 18.65
CA PRO A 63 -86.48 69.04 17.46
C PRO A 63 -86.04 67.58 17.61
N LEU A 64 -87.02 66.67 17.54
CA LEU A 64 -86.84 65.22 17.73
C LEU A 64 -85.86 64.59 16.72
N LEU A 65 -85.56 65.24 15.58
CA LEU A 65 -84.59 64.73 14.61
C LEU A 65 -83.12 64.90 15.06
N ASP A 66 -82.72 66.03 15.62
CA ASP A 66 -81.30 66.29 16.02
C ASP A 66 -80.85 65.42 17.23
N ALA A 67 -81.76 65.09 18.14
CA ALA A 67 -81.47 64.27 19.32
C ALA A 67 -81.38 62.76 18.98
N VAL A 68 -82.15 62.29 17.99
CA VAL A 68 -82.10 60.91 17.50
C VAL A 68 -80.81 60.67 16.72
N ASP A 69 -80.41 61.62 15.85
CA ASP A 69 -79.12 61.57 15.16
C ASP A 69 -77.93 61.60 16.14
N GLY A 70 -78.00 62.41 17.21
CA GLY A 70 -76.98 62.44 18.26
C GLY A 70 -76.80 61.12 19.03
N VAL A 71 -77.88 60.36 19.25
CA VAL A 71 -77.83 59.02 19.90
C VAL A 71 -77.19 57.99 18.99
N GLU A 72 -77.56 57.99 17.71
CA GLU A 72 -76.99 57.05 16.74
C GLU A 72 -75.49 57.33 16.52
N VAL A 73 -75.08 58.61 16.48
CA VAL A 73 -73.66 59.00 16.45
C VAL A 73 -72.93 58.55 17.73
N ALA A 74 -73.52 58.71 18.91
CA ALA A 74 -72.91 58.28 20.17
C ALA A 74 -72.78 56.74 20.28
N LYS A 75 -73.80 55.99 19.83
CA LYS A 75 -73.75 54.53 19.73
C LYS A 75 -72.69 54.08 18.73
N ALA A 76 -72.58 54.73 17.57
CA ALA A 76 -71.56 54.45 16.58
C ALA A 76 -70.14 54.69 17.14
N ALA A 77 -69.94 55.76 17.91
CA ALA A 77 -68.66 56.04 18.57
C ALA A 77 -68.32 55.00 19.68
N LEU A 78 -69.31 54.58 20.48
CA LEU A 78 -69.12 53.50 21.47
C LEU A 78 -68.84 52.15 20.79
N ARG A 79 -69.47 51.89 19.65
CA ARG A 79 -69.25 50.68 18.86
C ARG A 79 -67.83 50.67 18.27
N ALA A 80 -67.38 51.79 17.71
CA ALA A 80 -66.00 51.92 17.21
C ALA A 80 -64.97 51.70 18.33
N ARG A 81 -65.21 52.21 19.54
CA ARG A 81 -64.34 51.97 20.71
C ARG A 81 -64.37 50.51 21.20
N LEU A 82 -65.52 49.84 21.13
CA LEU A 82 -65.60 48.41 21.41
C LEU A 82 -64.80 47.62 20.38
N ASP A 83 -64.98 47.91 19.09
CA ASP A 83 -64.30 47.23 18.01
C ASP A 83 -62.76 47.43 18.11
N GLU A 84 -62.29 48.61 18.52
CA GLU A 84 -60.88 48.89 18.81
C GLU A 84 -60.35 48.04 19.98
N ARG A 85 -61.04 48.06 21.14
CA ARG A 85 -60.66 47.26 22.31
C ARG A 85 -60.67 45.76 22.02
N GLN A 86 -61.64 45.30 21.25
CA GLN A 86 -61.73 43.91 20.81
C GLN A 86 -60.62 43.57 19.82
N ALA A 87 -60.28 44.46 18.88
CA ALA A 87 -59.14 44.26 17.99
C ALA A 87 -57.81 44.16 18.77
N ASP A 88 -57.60 45.00 19.78
CA ASP A 88 -56.45 44.92 20.68
C ASP A 88 -56.40 43.60 21.45
N GLU A 89 -57.51 43.19 22.04
CA GLU A 89 -57.61 41.94 22.80
C GLU A 89 -57.39 40.71 21.90
N ALA A 90 -57.95 40.73 20.68
CA ALA A 90 -57.73 39.66 19.69
C ALA A 90 -56.27 39.57 19.25
N ARG A 91 -55.57 40.72 19.08
CA ARG A 91 -54.13 40.74 18.81
C ARG A 91 -53.33 40.12 19.96
N ALA A 92 -53.65 40.48 21.20
CA ALA A 92 -52.98 39.95 22.38
C ALA A 92 -53.24 38.44 22.57
N TYR A 93 -54.47 38.01 22.37
CA TYR A 93 -54.87 36.61 22.37
C TYR A 93 -54.09 35.80 21.32
N ASN A 94 -54.10 36.25 20.06
CA ASN A 94 -53.42 35.55 18.96
C ASN A 94 -51.91 35.44 19.21
N LYS A 95 -51.28 36.50 19.73
CA LYS A 95 -49.86 36.48 20.12
C LYS A 95 -49.58 35.44 21.23
N THR A 96 -50.51 35.27 22.16
CA THR A 96 -50.40 34.26 23.22
C THR A 96 -50.56 32.84 22.67
N VAL A 97 -51.43 32.64 21.67
CA VAL A 97 -51.57 31.36 20.96
C VAL A 97 -50.31 31.02 20.15
N GLU A 98 -49.74 31.98 19.42
CA GLU A 98 -48.45 31.82 18.73
C GLU A 98 -47.32 31.45 19.69
N ALA A 99 -47.33 32.02 20.91
CA ALA A 99 -46.36 31.67 21.94
C ALA A 99 -46.49 30.22 22.43
N VAL A 100 -47.70 29.62 22.40
CA VAL A 100 -47.89 28.19 22.68
C VAL A 100 -47.21 27.33 21.62
N ASP A 101 -47.39 27.68 20.34
CA ASP A 101 -46.75 26.97 19.23
C ASP A 101 -45.22 27.09 19.28
N ALA A 102 -44.71 28.29 19.55
CA ALA A 102 -43.28 28.52 19.74
C ALA A 102 -42.69 27.71 20.93
N ALA A 103 -43.42 27.61 22.04
CA ALA A 103 -43.02 26.79 23.18
C ALA A 103 -43.01 25.29 22.82
N ALA A 104 -43.98 24.82 22.03
CA ALA A 104 -44.04 23.45 21.55
C ALA A 104 -42.86 23.15 20.59
N ALA A 105 -42.59 24.05 19.64
CA ALA A 105 -41.47 23.93 18.71
C ALA A 105 -40.11 23.91 19.43
N SER A 106 -39.91 24.80 20.41
CA SER A 106 -38.70 24.84 21.22
C SER A 106 -38.51 23.54 22.02
N THR A 107 -39.57 23.03 22.63
CA THR A 107 -39.56 21.77 23.38
C THR A 107 -39.26 20.58 22.47
N ALA A 108 -39.87 20.52 21.29
CA ALA A 108 -39.56 19.51 20.28
C ALA A 108 -38.09 19.55 19.85
N GLY A 109 -37.51 20.75 19.71
CA GLY A 109 -36.07 20.93 19.45
C GLY A 109 -35.18 20.36 20.56
N LYS A 110 -35.53 20.61 21.83
CA LYS A 110 -34.81 20.07 22.99
C LYS A 110 -34.91 18.55 23.09
N LEU A 111 -36.10 17.98 22.85
CA LEU A 111 -36.32 16.54 22.80
C LEU A 111 -35.50 15.87 21.68
N LYS A 112 -35.48 16.50 20.50
CA LYS A 112 -34.65 16.05 19.36
C LYS A 112 -33.16 16.06 19.71
N ALA A 113 -32.66 17.14 20.32
CA ALA A 113 -31.25 17.22 20.71
C ALA A 113 -30.87 16.18 21.78
N ALA A 114 -31.75 15.91 22.75
CA ALA A 114 -31.53 14.88 23.75
C ALA A 114 -31.51 13.47 23.13
N LEU A 115 -32.36 13.20 22.14
CA LEU A 115 -32.36 11.95 21.38
C LEU A 115 -31.08 11.82 20.52
N ASP A 116 -30.68 12.89 19.82
CA ASP A 116 -29.48 12.94 18.97
C ASP A 116 -28.19 12.69 19.77
N ALA A 117 -28.16 13.11 21.05
CA ALA A 117 -27.02 12.89 21.94
C ALA A 117 -26.80 11.41 22.31
N VAL A 118 -27.81 10.54 22.11
CA VAL A 118 -27.77 9.11 22.45
C VAL A 118 -27.83 8.22 21.22
N VAL A 119 -28.59 8.62 20.21
CA VAL A 119 -28.82 7.87 18.99
C VAL A 119 -28.41 8.75 17.80
N PRO A 120 -27.25 8.49 17.17
CA PRO A 120 -26.89 9.15 15.92
C PRO A 120 -27.98 8.88 14.89
N GLY A 121 -28.53 9.95 14.30
CA GLY A 121 -29.54 9.81 13.25
C GLY A 121 -28.96 9.11 12.03
N VAL A 122 -29.59 8.01 11.59
CA VAL A 122 -29.29 7.42 10.29
C VAL A 122 -30.16 8.12 9.25
N THR A 123 -29.53 8.88 8.35
CA THR A 123 -30.18 9.48 7.18
C THR A 123 -30.42 8.40 6.13
N GLY A 124 -31.66 8.23 5.68
CA GLY A 124 -31.97 7.41 4.51
C GLY A 124 -31.54 8.09 3.20
N PRO A 125 -31.57 7.37 2.07
CA PRO A 125 -31.16 7.87 0.75
C PRO A 125 -31.88 9.14 0.29
N ASP A 126 -33.08 9.40 0.82
CA ASP A 126 -33.95 10.51 0.42
C ASP A 126 -33.83 11.73 1.36
N GLY A 127 -32.84 11.75 2.26
CA GLY A 127 -32.69 12.82 3.27
C GLY A 127 -33.75 12.80 4.38
N ALA A 128 -34.76 11.93 4.29
CA ALA A 128 -35.72 11.67 5.36
C ALA A 128 -35.07 10.82 6.48
N ARG A 129 -35.27 11.24 7.73
CA ARG A 129 -34.80 10.51 8.92
C ARG A 129 -35.71 9.30 9.16
N GLY A 130 -35.20 8.10 8.95
CA GLY A 130 -35.88 6.86 9.35
C GLY A 130 -35.76 6.61 10.85
N VAL A 131 -36.69 5.83 11.43
CA VAL A 131 -36.49 5.25 12.76
C VAL A 131 -35.28 4.31 12.68
N PRO A 132 -34.18 4.57 13.42
CA PRO A 132 -32.99 3.73 13.34
C PRO A 132 -33.33 2.30 13.79
N SER A 133 -32.89 1.30 13.02
CA SER A 133 -33.12 -0.10 13.35
C SER A 133 -32.44 -0.45 14.69
N ARG A 134 -32.93 -1.48 15.39
CA ARG A 134 -32.30 -1.97 16.62
C ARG A 134 -30.81 -2.26 16.42
N ALA A 135 -30.44 -2.77 15.25
CA ALA A 135 -29.06 -3.06 14.89
C ALA A 135 -28.24 -1.76 14.71
N ALA A 136 -28.79 -0.73 14.07
CA ALA A 136 -28.14 0.57 13.95
C ALA A 136 -27.91 1.25 15.31
N VAL A 137 -28.89 1.15 16.23
CA VAL A 137 -28.74 1.62 17.61
C VAL A 137 -27.66 0.83 18.36
N GLY A 138 -27.63 -0.50 18.19
CA GLY A 138 -26.61 -1.36 18.77
C GLY A 138 -25.20 -1.02 18.27
N LEU A 139 -25.03 -0.83 16.96
CA LEU A 139 -23.78 -0.41 16.35
C LEU A 139 -23.31 0.96 16.88
N ALA A 140 -24.22 1.93 17.01
CA ALA A 140 -23.87 3.25 17.54
C ALA A 140 -23.45 3.23 19.02
N LEU A 141 -24.10 2.42 19.84
CA LEU A 141 -23.83 2.36 21.28
C LEU A 141 -22.65 1.46 21.63
N PHE A 142 -22.43 0.41 20.86
CA PHE A 142 -21.52 -0.67 21.22
C PHE A 142 -20.52 -1.06 20.12
N GLY A 143 -20.70 -0.64 18.87
CA GLY A 143 -19.90 -1.04 17.70
C GLY A 143 -18.51 -0.41 17.57
N GLY A 144 -17.82 -0.17 18.70
CA GLY A 144 -16.42 0.24 18.72
C GLY A 144 -15.47 -0.80 18.09
N THR A 145 -14.17 -0.59 18.17
CA THR A 145 -13.18 -1.46 17.50
C THR A 145 -12.82 -2.73 18.27
N LYS A 146 -13.14 -2.81 19.57
CA LYS A 146 -12.68 -3.91 20.45
C LYS A 146 -13.82 -4.55 21.24
N GLY A 147 -13.70 -5.85 21.46
CA GLY A 147 -14.56 -6.65 22.35
C GLY A 147 -15.73 -7.36 21.65
N ILE A 148 -16.19 -8.44 22.28
CA ILE A 148 -17.23 -9.34 21.73
C ILE A 148 -18.55 -8.59 21.48
N LEU A 149 -18.95 -7.69 22.39
CA LEU A 149 -20.19 -6.92 22.24
C LEU A 149 -20.14 -5.98 21.01
N ALA A 150 -18.98 -5.39 20.74
CA ALA A 150 -18.80 -4.52 19.58
C ALA A 150 -18.89 -5.32 18.29
N ALA A 151 -18.24 -6.47 18.25
CA ALA A 151 -18.31 -7.38 17.12
C ALA A 151 -19.71 -7.93 16.89
N GLN A 152 -20.44 -8.33 17.94
CA GLN A 152 -21.84 -8.77 17.82
C GLN A 152 -22.74 -7.66 17.27
N SER A 153 -22.51 -6.41 17.68
CA SER A 153 -23.28 -5.26 17.20
C SER A 153 -23.00 -4.95 15.73
N ARG A 154 -21.73 -5.00 15.31
CA ARG A 154 -21.32 -4.88 13.90
C ARG A 154 -21.88 -6.02 13.05
N TRP A 155 -21.84 -7.25 13.57
CA TRP A 155 -22.39 -8.43 12.91
C TRP A 155 -23.91 -8.33 12.69
N ALA A 156 -24.66 -7.94 13.73
CA ALA A 156 -26.11 -7.74 13.62
C ALA A 156 -26.48 -6.61 12.66
N ALA A 157 -25.69 -5.54 12.60
CA ALA A 157 -25.87 -4.46 11.62
C ALA A 157 -25.58 -4.96 10.19
N ALA A 158 -24.49 -5.69 9.99
CA ALA A 158 -24.17 -6.31 8.71
C ALA A 158 -25.27 -7.27 8.25
N GLU A 159 -25.81 -8.09 9.15
CA GLU A 159 -26.92 -9.01 8.86
C GLU A 159 -28.19 -8.30 8.42
N ALA A 160 -28.50 -7.15 9.02
CA ALA A 160 -29.66 -6.35 8.66
C ALA A 160 -29.51 -5.65 7.30
N ASP A 161 -28.29 -5.19 6.97
CA ASP A 161 -28.05 -4.35 5.80
C ASP A 161 -27.72 -5.16 4.53
N ALA A 162 -27.06 -6.32 4.66
CA ALA A 162 -26.61 -7.12 3.53
C ALA A 162 -27.74 -7.53 2.56
N PRO A 163 -28.95 -7.95 3.01
CA PRO A 163 -30.05 -8.27 2.09
C PRO A 163 -30.51 -7.07 1.26
N ALA A 164 -30.52 -5.87 1.84
CA ALA A 164 -30.90 -4.65 1.12
C ALA A 164 -29.85 -4.27 0.07
N ALA A 165 -28.57 -4.45 0.37
CA ALA A 165 -27.48 -4.28 -0.58
C ALA A 165 -27.54 -5.30 -1.72
N ALA A 166 -27.76 -6.58 -1.43
CA ALA A 166 -27.92 -7.64 -2.42
C ALA A 166 -29.15 -7.39 -3.33
N ALA A 167 -30.25 -6.88 -2.77
CA ALA A 167 -31.43 -6.52 -3.56
C ALA A 167 -31.14 -5.45 -4.61
N LEU A 168 -30.23 -4.50 -4.35
CA LEU A 168 -29.80 -3.50 -5.35
C LEU A 168 -28.98 -4.14 -6.47
N ILE A 169 -28.08 -5.05 -6.14
CA ILE A 169 -27.29 -5.82 -7.12
C ILE A 169 -28.23 -6.63 -8.02
N ASN A 170 -29.32 -7.18 -7.47
CA ASN A 170 -30.30 -7.97 -8.20
C ASN A 170 -31.33 -7.16 -9.01
N ARG A 171 -31.30 -5.81 -8.96
CA ARG A 171 -32.16 -4.96 -9.81
C ARG A 171 -31.55 -4.82 -11.20
N ILE A 172 -31.70 -5.87 -11.99
CA ILE A 172 -31.06 -6.02 -13.30
C ILE A 172 -31.72 -5.17 -14.39
N ASP A 173 -30.91 -4.48 -15.20
CA ASP A 173 -31.32 -3.84 -16.44
C ASP A 173 -31.55 -4.87 -17.56
N GLY A 174 -32.67 -4.76 -18.25
CA GLY A 174 -33.11 -5.75 -19.24
C GLY A 174 -32.19 -5.88 -20.46
N LYS A 175 -31.44 -4.82 -20.80
CA LYS A 175 -30.54 -4.78 -21.96
C LYS A 175 -29.13 -5.28 -21.61
N THR A 176 -28.54 -4.74 -20.56
CA THR A 176 -27.15 -5.03 -20.15
C THR A 176 -27.04 -6.28 -19.27
N LYS A 177 -28.16 -6.75 -18.69
CA LYS A 177 -28.19 -7.86 -17.74
C LYS A 177 -27.32 -7.66 -16.48
N LEU A 178 -26.92 -6.41 -16.23
CA LEU A 178 -26.17 -5.90 -15.08
C LEU A 178 -27.10 -5.11 -14.14
N PRO A 179 -26.69 -4.80 -12.89
CA PRO A 179 -27.49 -3.93 -12.01
C PRO A 179 -27.77 -2.58 -12.67
N SER A 180 -29.04 -2.15 -12.70
CA SER A 180 -29.44 -0.90 -13.34
C SER A 180 -28.63 0.29 -12.81
N GLN A 181 -28.37 1.29 -13.66
CA GLN A 181 -27.54 2.43 -13.29
C GLN A 181 -28.04 3.17 -12.03
N ALA A 182 -29.36 3.25 -11.83
CA ALA A 182 -29.93 3.84 -10.61
C ALA A 182 -29.64 2.99 -9.37
N ALA A 183 -29.82 1.66 -9.45
CA ALA A 183 -29.52 0.75 -8.35
C ALA A 183 -28.02 0.74 -8.02
N LEU A 184 -27.16 0.77 -9.04
CA LEU A 184 -25.71 0.82 -8.88
C LEU A 184 -25.24 2.11 -8.21
N ARG A 185 -25.81 3.27 -8.62
CA ARG A 185 -25.55 4.55 -7.95
C ARG A 185 -25.94 4.50 -6.48
N GLN A 186 -27.12 3.95 -6.17
CA GLN A 186 -27.59 3.81 -4.79
C GLN A 186 -26.68 2.88 -3.98
N PHE A 187 -26.28 1.74 -4.54
CA PHE A 187 -25.37 0.79 -3.90
C PHE A 187 -24.03 1.43 -3.58
N ASN A 188 -23.40 2.07 -4.56
CA ASN A 188 -22.10 2.72 -4.40
C ASN A 188 -22.14 3.84 -3.34
N ALA A 189 -23.23 4.60 -3.29
CA ALA A 189 -23.39 5.68 -2.30
C ALA A 189 -23.65 5.16 -0.88
N THR A 190 -24.37 4.05 -0.74
CA THR A 190 -24.84 3.56 0.57
C THR A 190 -23.88 2.54 1.19
N TYR A 191 -23.33 1.64 0.38
CA TYR A 191 -22.64 0.43 0.84
C TYR A 191 -21.20 0.32 0.35
N GLY A 192 -20.86 0.96 -0.77
CA GLY A 192 -19.55 0.82 -1.42
C GLY A 192 -18.35 0.98 -0.49
N ALA A 193 -18.28 2.10 0.24
CA ALA A 193 -17.18 2.38 1.17
C ALA A 193 -17.07 1.34 2.32
N ARG A 194 -18.19 0.76 2.75
CA ARG A 194 -18.18 -0.24 3.82
C ARG A 194 -17.49 -1.53 3.40
N LEU A 195 -17.47 -1.86 2.11
CA LEU A 195 -16.79 -3.08 1.64
C LEU A 195 -15.27 -3.01 1.80
N ALA A 196 -14.70 -1.82 1.90
CA ALA A 196 -13.27 -1.64 2.15
C ALA A 196 -12.91 -1.51 3.64
N SER A 197 -13.88 -1.15 4.49
CA SER A 197 -13.61 -0.83 5.90
C SER A 197 -14.26 -1.76 6.92
N ASP A 198 -15.33 -2.46 6.54
CA ASP A 198 -16.17 -3.26 7.44
C ASP A 198 -16.15 -4.74 7.03
N PRO A 199 -15.24 -5.56 7.60
CA PRO A 199 -15.15 -6.97 7.26
C PRO A 199 -16.40 -7.77 7.65
N TYR A 200 -17.21 -7.29 8.62
CA TYR A 200 -18.48 -7.91 9.00
C TYR A 200 -19.50 -7.77 7.86
N PHE A 201 -19.65 -6.55 7.33
CA PHE A 201 -20.52 -6.29 6.19
C PHE A 201 -20.04 -6.95 4.90
N ALA A 202 -18.73 -6.91 4.62
CA ALA A 202 -18.16 -7.58 3.46
C ALA A 202 -18.46 -9.09 3.47
N THR A 203 -18.22 -9.77 4.60
CA THR A 203 -18.57 -11.18 4.75
C THR A 203 -20.06 -11.44 4.57
N MET A 204 -20.94 -10.66 5.19
CA MET A 204 -22.38 -10.86 5.06
C MET A 204 -22.90 -10.60 3.65
N LEU A 205 -22.42 -9.57 2.96
CA LEU A 205 -22.82 -9.33 1.58
C LEU A 205 -22.39 -10.46 0.65
N MET A 206 -21.15 -10.95 0.79
CA MET A 206 -20.64 -12.07 0.00
C MET A 206 -21.41 -13.37 0.26
N ARG A 207 -21.93 -13.55 1.48
CA ARG A 207 -22.86 -14.65 1.82
C ARG A 207 -24.16 -14.51 1.04
N GLU A 208 -24.76 -13.32 1.01
CA GLU A 208 -26.05 -13.09 0.35
C GLU A 208 -26.00 -13.25 -1.17
N ILE A 209 -24.94 -12.75 -1.83
CA ILE A 209 -24.83 -12.82 -3.29
C ILE A 209 -24.26 -14.17 -3.78
N GLY A 210 -23.43 -14.81 -2.97
CA GLY A 210 -22.72 -16.03 -3.33
C GLY A 210 -21.60 -15.83 -4.37
N ALA A 211 -20.75 -16.87 -4.50
CA ALA A 211 -19.58 -16.83 -5.38
C ALA A 211 -19.93 -16.73 -6.87
N GLU A 212 -20.94 -17.48 -7.33
CA GLU A 212 -21.31 -17.56 -8.74
C GLU A 212 -21.70 -16.21 -9.33
N GLN A 213 -22.45 -15.41 -8.57
CA GLN A 213 -22.96 -14.13 -9.03
C GLN A 213 -21.83 -13.13 -9.33
N LEU A 214 -20.71 -13.20 -8.62
CA LEU A 214 -19.52 -12.37 -8.88
C LEU A 214 -18.98 -12.63 -10.29
N TYR A 215 -18.82 -13.90 -10.65
CA TYR A 215 -18.34 -14.32 -11.97
C TYR A 215 -19.34 -13.99 -13.07
N VAL A 216 -20.62 -14.31 -12.88
CA VAL A 216 -21.67 -13.99 -13.87
C VAL A 216 -21.77 -12.48 -14.12
N THR A 217 -21.67 -11.68 -13.06
CA THR A 217 -21.70 -10.21 -13.17
C THR A 217 -20.44 -9.68 -13.85
N GLY A 218 -19.26 -10.19 -13.47
CA GLY A 218 -17.99 -9.79 -14.06
C GLY A 218 -17.93 -10.10 -15.56
N ALA A 219 -18.36 -11.29 -15.98
CA ALA A 219 -18.42 -11.67 -17.39
C ALA A 219 -19.25 -10.69 -18.22
N LYS A 220 -20.43 -10.29 -17.71
CA LYS A 220 -21.32 -9.32 -18.38
C LYS A 220 -20.74 -7.91 -18.44
N MET A 221 -19.91 -7.50 -17.48
CA MET A 221 -19.27 -6.19 -17.49
C MET A 221 -18.31 -6.02 -18.67
N THR A 222 -17.77 -7.12 -19.20
CA THR A 222 -16.88 -7.09 -20.37
C THR A 222 -17.58 -6.65 -21.66
N SER A 223 -18.91 -6.71 -21.72
CA SER A 223 -19.73 -6.27 -22.86
C SER A 223 -19.98 -4.75 -22.88
N HIS A 224 -18.89 -3.98 -22.79
CA HIS A 224 -18.86 -2.52 -22.61
C HIS A 224 -19.50 -1.69 -23.74
N GLY A 225 -19.66 -2.26 -24.95
CA GLY A 225 -20.36 -1.61 -26.07
C GLY A 225 -21.84 -1.29 -25.80
N LEU A 226 -22.43 -1.87 -24.75
CA LEU A 226 -23.80 -1.61 -24.33
C LEU A 226 -23.96 -0.45 -23.34
N MET A 227 -22.85 0.16 -22.88
CA MET A 227 -22.84 1.01 -21.68
C MET A 227 -22.31 2.43 -21.96
N SER A 228 -22.97 3.45 -21.39
CA SER A 228 -22.46 4.83 -21.39
C SER A 228 -21.22 4.97 -20.50
N GLU A 229 -20.40 6.01 -20.73
CA GLU A 229 -19.21 6.27 -19.92
C GLU A 229 -19.54 6.49 -18.44
N SER A 230 -20.61 7.24 -18.14
CA SER A 230 -21.09 7.42 -16.76
C SER A 230 -21.46 6.09 -16.09
N TYR A 231 -22.03 5.15 -16.83
CA TYR A 231 -22.37 3.85 -16.30
C TYR A 231 -21.11 3.00 -16.07
N ARG A 232 -20.15 3.01 -17.00
CA ARG A 232 -18.84 2.35 -16.80
C ARG A 232 -18.09 2.86 -15.59
N ASN A 233 -18.11 4.17 -15.32
CA ASN A 233 -17.47 4.74 -14.13
C ASN A 233 -18.13 4.27 -12.83
N GLN A 234 -19.46 4.11 -12.82
CA GLN A 234 -20.16 3.54 -11.66
C GLN A 234 -19.84 2.05 -11.48
N LEU A 235 -19.71 1.29 -12.57
CA LEU A 235 -19.29 -0.11 -12.53
C LEU A 235 -17.84 -0.23 -12.04
N LYS A 236 -16.94 0.66 -12.47
CA LYS A 236 -15.56 0.69 -11.97
C LYS A 236 -15.52 0.87 -10.46
N LYS A 237 -16.29 1.81 -9.92
CA LYS A 237 -16.39 1.98 -8.46
C LYS A 237 -16.95 0.72 -7.79
N TYR A 238 -18.03 0.17 -8.33
CA TYR A 238 -18.63 -1.06 -7.80
C TYR A 238 -17.64 -2.22 -7.76
N VAL A 239 -16.93 -2.48 -8.86
CA VAL A 239 -15.95 -3.57 -8.96
C VAL A 239 -14.79 -3.36 -7.98
N SER A 240 -14.33 -2.12 -7.84
CA SER A 240 -13.27 -1.77 -6.88
C SER A 240 -13.71 -2.05 -5.43
N ASP A 241 -14.91 -1.58 -5.06
CA ASP A 241 -15.48 -1.80 -3.72
C ASP A 241 -15.74 -3.30 -3.47
N MET A 242 -16.28 -4.03 -4.46
CA MET A 242 -16.50 -5.48 -4.39
C MET A 242 -15.19 -6.26 -4.29
N GLY A 243 -14.14 -5.82 -4.97
CA GLY A 243 -12.79 -6.35 -4.85
C GLY A 243 -12.23 -6.20 -3.43
N ALA A 244 -12.37 -5.02 -2.83
CA ALA A 244 -12.02 -4.77 -1.44
C ALA A 244 -12.81 -5.68 -0.48
N GLY A 245 -14.12 -5.81 -0.72
CA GLY A 245 -14.98 -6.72 0.02
C GLY A 245 -14.56 -8.18 -0.10
N LEU A 246 -14.10 -8.62 -1.27
CA LEU A 246 -13.58 -9.97 -1.50
C LEU A 246 -12.29 -10.21 -0.73
N ILE A 247 -11.37 -9.24 -0.73
CA ILE A 247 -10.14 -9.28 0.06
C ILE A 247 -10.48 -9.47 1.55
N LEU A 248 -11.38 -8.65 2.11
CA LEU A 248 -11.79 -8.77 3.51
C LEU A 248 -12.54 -10.07 3.82
N ALA A 249 -13.52 -10.45 3.01
CA ALA A 249 -14.34 -11.65 3.23
C ALA A 249 -13.52 -12.94 3.21
N THR A 250 -12.44 -12.97 2.42
CA THR A 250 -11.49 -14.09 2.36
C THR A 250 -10.38 -14.01 3.41
N GLY A 251 -10.51 -13.15 4.42
CA GLY A 251 -9.59 -13.06 5.56
C GLY A 251 -8.43 -12.11 5.36
N GLY A 252 -8.57 -11.13 4.48
CA GLY A 252 -7.61 -10.04 4.29
C GLY A 252 -7.38 -9.18 5.53
N SER A 253 -6.38 -8.32 5.45
CA SER A 253 -5.98 -7.38 6.49
C SER A 253 -5.93 -5.95 5.94
N SER A 254 -6.02 -4.98 6.85
CA SER A 254 -5.77 -3.57 6.54
C SER A 254 -4.52 -3.09 7.28
N LYS A 255 -3.70 -2.26 6.63
CA LYS A 255 -2.58 -1.56 7.28
C LYS A 255 -3.00 -0.31 8.06
N THR A 256 -4.18 0.24 7.76
CA THR A 256 -4.71 1.46 8.41
C THR A 256 -5.75 1.16 9.50
N ASP A 257 -6.44 0.01 9.42
CA ASP A 257 -7.36 -0.48 10.46
C ASP A 257 -7.08 -1.96 10.81
N THR A 258 -5.88 -2.20 11.35
CA THR A 258 -5.46 -3.52 11.83
C THR A 258 -6.33 -4.03 12.98
N ASP A 259 -6.81 -3.13 13.86
CA ASP A 259 -7.59 -3.50 15.03
C ASP A 259 -8.95 -4.11 14.64
N THR A 260 -9.69 -3.49 13.70
CA THR A 260 -10.97 -4.05 13.23
C THR A 260 -10.76 -5.39 12.51
N THR A 261 -9.76 -5.48 11.63
CA THR A 261 -9.51 -6.70 10.85
C THR A 261 -9.02 -7.87 11.71
N ASN A 262 -8.11 -7.61 12.66
CA ASN A 262 -7.65 -8.62 13.63
C ASN A 262 -8.77 -9.01 14.61
N GLY A 263 -9.56 -8.04 15.08
CA GLY A 263 -10.71 -8.28 15.95
C GLY A 263 -11.77 -9.17 15.28
N PHE A 264 -12.00 -8.99 13.98
CA PHE A 264 -12.89 -9.86 13.21
C PHE A 264 -12.33 -11.28 13.08
N LYS A 265 -11.05 -11.42 12.69
CA LYS A 265 -10.37 -12.73 12.57
C LYS A 265 -10.38 -13.52 13.87
N ALA A 266 -10.23 -12.85 15.01
CA ALA A 266 -10.27 -13.49 16.34
C ALA A 266 -11.63 -14.17 16.64
N LEU A 267 -12.69 -13.80 15.92
CA LEU A 267 -14.05 -14.29 16.11
C LEU A 267 -14.49 -15.33 15.08
N ASP A 268 -13.58 -15.77 14.22
CA ASP A 268 -13.83 -16.72 13.15
C ASP A 268 -14.50 -18.03 13.62
N ASN A 269 -14.16 -18.47 14.84
CA ASN A 269 -14.71 -19.68 15.47
C ASN A 269 -15.96 -19.43 16.32
N THR A 270 -16.26 -18.18 16.67
CA THR A 270 -17.30 -17.83 17.64
C THR A 270 -18.56 -17.28 16.98
N LEU A 271 -18.42 -16.46 15.94
CA LEU A 271 -19.55 -15.92 15.22
C LEU A 271 -20.05 -16.96 14.20
N THR A 272 -21.36 -17.03 14.03
CA THR A 272 -22.00 -17.92 13.06
C THR A 272 -22.73 -17.13 12.00
N THR A 273 -22.69 -17.61 10.76
CA THR A 273 -23.35 -16.97 9.61
C THR A 273 -24.84 -17.27 9.52
N ASP A 274 -25.30 -18.36 10.12
CA ASP A 274 -26.69 -18.84 10.05
C ASP A 274 -27.15 -19.53 11.36
N GLY A 275 -26.45 -19.24 12.47
CA GLY A 275 -26.64 -19.94 13.74
C GLY A 275 -26.02 -21.34 13.80
N LYS A 276 -25.44 -21.86 12.70
CA LYS A 276 -24.89 -23.22 12.62
C LYS A 276 -23.43 -23.23 12.19
N LYS A 277 -23.11 -22.62 11.05
CA LYS A 277 -21.76 -22.55 10.50
C LYS A 277 -21.02 -21.37 11.08
N THR A 278 -19.83 -21.62 11.59
CA THR A 278 -18.89 -20.56 11.99
C THR A 278 -18.45 -19.76 10.77
N ILE A 279 -18.01 -18.52 10.96
CA ILE A 279 -17.40 -17.71 9.88
C ILE A 279 -16.24 -18.46 9.24
N ARG A 280 -15.41 -19.15 10.03
CA ARG A 280 -14.29 -19.96 9.54
C ARG A 280 -14.76 -21.03 8.54
N GLN A 281 -15.78 -21.81 8.91
CA GLN A 281 -16.35 -22.85 8.06
C GLN A 281 -17.00 -22.26 6.81
N TRP A 282 -17.82 -21.22 6.96
CA TRP A 282 -18.42 -20.54 5.83
C TRP A 282 -17.37 -20.01 4.85
N ARG A 283 -16.28 -19.41 5.36
CA ARG A 283 -15.21 -18.89 4.51
C ARG A 283 -14.55 -19.99 3.69
N SER A 284 -14.28 -21.15 4.31
CA SER A 284 -13.74 -22.31 3.60
C SER A 284 -14.69 -22.78 2.49
N ASP A 285 -16.01 -22.85 2.76
CA ASP A 285 -17.02 -23.22 1.77
C ASP A 285 -17.13 -22.17 0.64
N PHE A 286 -17.07 -20.89 0.99
CA PHE A 286 -17.10 -19.78 0.03
C PHE A 286 -15.88 -19.82 -0.89
N GLN A 287 -14.69 -20.08 -0.35
CA GLN A 287 -13.48 -20.27 -1.16
C GLN A 287 -13.53 -21.53 -2.02
N ALA A 288 -14.12 -22.63 -1.53
CA ALA A 288 -14.37 -23.80 -2.36
C ALA A 288 -15.29 -23.46 -3.55
N ALA A 289 -16.34 -22.66 -3.32
CA ALA A 289 -17.22 -22.18 -4.38
C ALA A 289 -16.48 -21.26 -5.35
N LEU A 290 -15.69 -20.30 -4.86
CA LEU A 290 -14.86 -19.44 -5.70
C LEU A 290 -13.90 -20.27 -6.57
N ASN A 291 -13.23 -21.29 -6.02
CA ASN A 291 -12.36 -22.19 -6.78
C ASN A 291 -13.11 -23.01 -7.84
N LYS A 292 -14.34 -23.47 -7.52
CA LYS A 292 -15.19 -24.21 -8.47
C LYS A 292 -15.56 -23.32 -9.67
N TYR A 293 -16.07 -22.12 -9.39
CA TYR A 293 -16.49 -21.19 -10.44
C TYR A 293 -15.31 -20.53 -11.16
N GLY A 294 -14.15 -20.40 -10.51
CA GLY A 294 -12.90 -19.96 -11.12
C GLY A 294 -12.46 -20.83 -12.30
N GLN A 295 -12.74 -22.14 -12.23
CA GLN A 295 -12.45 -23.12 -13.29
C GLN A 295 -13.53 -23.19 -14.39
N THR A 296 -14.63 -22.45 -14.24
CA THR A 296 -15.75 -22.47 -15.19
C THR A 296 -15.56 -21.38 -16.25
N SER A 297 -15.96 -21.66 -17.49
CA SER A 297 -15.97 -20.68 -18.56
C SER A 297 -17.30 -19.92 -18.60
N TYR A 298 -17.25 -18.62 -18.82
CA TYR A 298 -18.40 -17.72 -18.94
C TYR A 298 -18.42 -17.08 -20.32
N ASP A 299 -19.59 -17.07 -20.95
CA ASP A 299 -19.78 -16.40 -22.23
C ASP A 299 -19.77 -14.88 -22.05
N TYR A 300 -19.18 -14.16 -23.00
CA TYR A 300 -19.29 -12.71 -23.09
C TYR A 300 -19.59 -12.22 -24.50
N GLU A 301 -20.33 -11.11 -24.61
CA GLU A 301 -20.62 -10.47 -25.90
C GLU A 301 -19.53 -9.45 -26.24
N PHE A 302 -18.83 -9.67 -27.36
CA PHE A 302 -17.94 -8.68 -27.98
C PHE A 302 -18.68 -7.94 -29.10
N ILE A 303 -19.36 -6.84 -28.78
CA ILE A 303 -20.05 -6.04 -29.79
C ILE A 303 -19.04 -5.04 -30.39
N ARG A 304 -18.50 -5.34 -31.58
CA ARG A 304 -17.87 -4.31 -32.43
C ARG A 304 -18.96 -3.44 -33.03
N THR A 305 -18.98 -2.15 -32.70
CA THR A 305 -19.80 -1.18 -33.45
C THR A 305 -19.13 -0.79 -34.77
N LYS A 306 -19.86 -1.08 -35.86
CA LYS A 306 -19.82 -0.49 -37.22
C LYS A 306 -18.61 -0.73 -38.12
N GLY A 307 -18.71 -1.82 -38.88
CA GLY A 307 -18.19 -1.97 -40.24
C GLY A 307 -18.97 -3.11 -40.88
N ALA A 308 -19.54 -2.89 -42.06
CA ALA A 308 -20.33 -3.91 -42.76
C ALA A 308 -19.51 -5.20 -42.90
N ASP A 309 -20.18 -6.34 -42.73
CA ASP A 309 -19.68 -7.70 -42.99
C ASP A 309 -19.04 -8.45 -41.79
N LEU A 310 -19.85 -8.83 -40.79
CA LEU A 310 -19.53 -9.94 -39.89
C LEU A 310 -20.79 -10.75 -39.57
N THR A 311 -21.09 -11.74 -40.43
CA THR A 311 -22.07 -12.81 -40.23
C THR A 311 -21.62 -13.89 -39.22
N TYR A 312 -20.58 -13.62 -38.44
CA TYR A 312 -20.05 -14.54 -37.43
C TYR A 312 -19.79 -13.79 -36.13
N SER A 313 -20.66 -14.02 -35.14
CA SER A 313 -20.41 -13.62 -33.75
C SER A 313 -19.98 -14.87 -32.99
N PRO A 314 -18.67 -15.19 -32.89
CA PRO A 314 -18.25 -16.31 -32.06
C PRO A 314 -18.56 -15.94 -30.61
N THR A 315 -19.37 -16.74 -29.93
CA THR A 315 -19.46 -16.69 -28.46
C THR A 315 -18.06 -16.85 -27.89
N ARG A 316 -17.55 -15.79 -27.28
CA ARG A 316 -16.22 -15.81 -26.66
C ARG A 316 -16.36 -16.20 -25.20
N LYS A 317 -15.35 -16.91 -24.68
CA LYS A 317 -15.34 -17.44 -23.31
C LYS A 317 -14.21 -16.82 -22.51
N LEU A 318 -14.48 -16.53 -21.24
CA LEU A 318 -13.50 -16.17 -20.21
C LEU A 318 -13.58 -17.22 -19.11
N TYR A 319 -12.46 -17.64 -18.53
CA TYR A 319 -12.54 -18.45 -17.32
C TYR A 319 -12.81 -17.55 -16.10
N GLY A 320 -13.27 -18.16 -15.02
CA GLY A 320 -13.63 -17.43 -13.81
C GLY A 320 -12.40 -16.78 -13.17
N TYR A 321 -11.23 -17.44 -13.15
CA TYR A 321 -10.05 -16.89 -12.49
C TYR A 321 -9.57 -15.56 -13.08
N GLU A 322 -9.75 -15.31 -14.38
CA GLU A 322 -9.52 -14.01 -15.01
C GLU A 322 -10.43 -12.94 -14.40
N LEU A 323 -11.71 -13.24 -14.23
CA LEU A 323 -12.69 -12.34 -13.61
C LEU A 323 -12.40 -12.11 -12.12
N LEU A 324 -12.02 -13.15 -11.38
CA LEU A 324 -11.59 -13.00 -9.99
C LEU A 324 -10.36 -12.12 -9.89
N GLY A 325 -9.39 -12.32 -10.79
CA GLY A 325 -8.22 -11.46 -10.96
C GLY A 325 -8.62 -9.99 -11.16
N GLN A 326 -9.61 -9.70 -12.01
CA GLN A 326 -10.08 -8.32 -12.20
C GLN A 326 -10.58 -7.71 -10.89
N TYR A 327 -11.45 -8.40 -10.13
CA TYR A 327 -11.91 -7.87 -8.83
C TYR A 327 -10.74 -7.62 -7.87
N LEU A 328 -9.78 -8.54 -7.78
CA LEU A 328 -8.60 -8.37 -6.92
C LEU A 328 -7.76 -7.16 -7.33
N GLY A 329 -7.48 -7.01 -8.64
CA GLY A 329 -6.68 -5.90 -9.16
C GLY A 329 -7.34 -4.54 -8.97
N TYR A 330 -8.62 -4.42 -9.31
CA TYR A 330 -9.37 -3.17 -9.06
C TYR A 330 -9.48 -2.86 -7.55
N GLY A 331 -9.74 -3.87 -6.72
CA GLY A 331 -9.80 -3.72 -5.27
C GLY A 331 -8.48 -3.24 -4.68
N ALA A 332 -7.37 -3.91 -4.99
CA ALA A 332 -6.04 -3.58 -4.50
C ALA A 332 -5.57 -2.18 -4.93
N ARG A 333 -5.86 -1.78 -6.18
CA ARG A 333 -5.50 -0.46 -6.70
C ARG A 333 -6.32 0.67 -6.07
N ALA A 334 -7.60 0.44 -5.82
CA ALA A 334 -8.47 1.44 -5.19
C ALA A 334 -8.25 1.51 -3.67
N HIS A 335 -7.86 0.40 -3.06
CA HIS A 335 -7.67 0.24 -1.62
C HIS A 335 -6.29 -0.34 -1.28
N PRO A 336 -5.20 0.42 -1.53
CA PRO A 336 -3.82 -0.03 -1.27
C PRO A 336 -3.50 -0.22 0.21
N GLU A 337 -4.42 0.11 1.10
CA GLU A 337 -4.39 -0.23 2.52
C GLU A 337 -4.76 -1.69 2.81
N LEU A 338 -5.40 -2.39 1.87
CA LEU A 338 -5.84 -3.77 2.03
C LEU A 338 -4.88 -4.76 1.38
N SER A 339 -4.77 -5.94 1.98
CA SER A 339 -4.06 -7.09 1.41
C SER A 339 -4.81 -8.39 1.68
N VAL A 340 -4.73 -9.35 0.76
CA VAL A 340 -5.17 -10.73 1.00
C VAL A 340 -4.37 -11.35 2.15
N GLY A 341 -5.01 -12.26 2.88
CA GLY A 341 -4.45 -12.88 4.09
C GLY A 341 -4.28 -14.39 3.99
N ASP A 342 -3.93 -15.01 5.13
CA ASP A 342 -3.58 -16.44 5.20
C ASP A 342 -4.65 -17.38 4.66
N HIS A 343 -5.93 -17.14 4.96
CA HIS A 343 -7.00 -17.99 4.45
C HIS A 343 -7.10 -17.94 2.91
N PHE A 344 -6.86 -16.80 2.27
CA PHE A 344 -6.82 -16.71 0.80
C PHE A 344 -5.58 -17.41 0.23
N LEU A 345 -4.42 -17.19 0.83
CA LEU A 345 -3.12 -17.65 0.33
C LEU A 345 -2.87 -19.14 0.60
N ASN A 346 -3.13 -19.60 1.82
CA ASN A 346 -2.80 -20.94 2.30
C ASN A 346 -4.03 -21.81 2.58
N GLY A 347 -5.24 -21.23 2.56
CA GLY A 347 -6.49 -21.93 2.80
C GLY A 347 -6.87 -21.95 4.27
N VAL A 348 -8.16 -22.10 4.55
CA VAL A 348 -8.66 -22.30 5.91
C VAL A 348 -8.27 -23.71 6.35
N ASP A 349 -7.43 -23.82 7.38
CA ASP A 349 -6.87 -25.10 7.86
C ASP A 349 -6.16 -25.89 6.74
N GLY A 350 -5.50 -25.17 5.82
CA GLY A 350 -4.82 -25.75 4.65
C GLY A 350 -5.74 -26.20 3.52
N LYS A 351 -7.05 -25.96 3.62
CA LYS A 351 -8.06 -26.34 2.62
C LYS A 351 -8.53 -25.15 1.80
N ASN A 352 -8.86 -25.39 0.54
CA ASN A 352 -9.50 -24.41 -0.35
C ASN A 352 -8.70 -23.10 -0.54
N SER A 353 -7.37 -23.16 -0.51
CA SER A 353 -6.53 -22.00 -0.87
C SER A 353 -6.89 -21.49 -2.27
N MET A 354 -7.24 -20.21 -2.35
CA MET A 354 -7.55 -19.54 -3.62
C MET A 354 -6.28 -19.31 -4.43
N ALA A 355 -5.24 -18.76 -3.79
CA ALA A 355 -3.99 -18.45 -4.47
C ALA A 355 -3.31 -19.70 -5.05
N LYS A 356 -3.26 -20.79 -4.29
CA LYS A 356 -2.68 -22.06 -4.78
C LYS A 356 -3.51 -22.64 -5.92
N ALA A 357 -4.84 -22.50 -5.88
CA ALA A 357 -5.71 -22.97 -6.95
C ALA A 357 -5.55 -22.13 -8.24
N MET A 358 -5.43 -20.80 -8.10
CA MET A 358 -5.13 -19.89 -9.22
C MET A 358 -3.79 -20.23 -9.87
N VAL A 359 -2.72 -20.40 -9.09
CA VAL A 359 -1.40 -20.76 -9.65
C VAL A 359 -1.40 -22.17 -10.25
N LYS A 360 -2.09 -23.13 -9.60
CA LYS A 360 -2.24 -24.47 -10.17
C LYS A 360 -2.99 -24.44 -11.51
N TRP A 361 -4.00 -23.60 -11.62
CA TRP A 361 -4.74 -23.42 -12.87
C TRP A 361 -3.83 -22.87 -13.98
N ASP A 362 -3.03 -21.85 -13.69
CA ASP A 362 -1.98 -21.29 -14.58
C ASP A 362 -1.05 -22.40 -15.09
N ALA A 363 -0.60 -23.28 -14.17
CA ALA A 363 0.31 -24.38 -14.48
C ALA A 363 -0.30 -25.48 -15.36
N GLN A 364 -1.60 -25.74 -15.21
CA GLN A 364 -2.31 -26.78 -15.97
C GLN A 364 -2.81 -26.28 -17.33
N HIS A 365 -2.96 -24.96 -17.49
CA HIS A 365 -3.60 -24.38 -18.66
C HIS A 365 -2.79 -23.22 -19.23
N HIS A 366 -1.58 -23.53 -19.69
CA HIS A 366 -0.66 -22.58 -20.34
C HIS A 366 -1.25 -21.86 -21.57
N LYS A 367 -2.37 -22.35 -22.13
CA LYS A 367 -3.10 -21.73 -23.26
C LYS A 367 -4.28 -20.84 -22.84
N ASN A 368 -4.62 -20.71 -21.56
CA ASN A 368 -5.83 -20.01 -21.14
C ASN A 368 -5.81 -18.48 -21.36
N PHE A 369 -4.68 -17.92 -21.82
CA PHE A 369 -4.67 -16.57 -22.39
C PHE A 369 -5.31 -16.49 -23.79
N ASP A 370 -5.79 -17.62 -24.35
CA ASP A 370 -6.73 -17.67 -25.49
C ASP A 370 -8.07 -17.02 -25.11
N LEU A 371 -8.09 -15.69 -25.10
CA LEU A 371 -9.23 -14.92 -25.57
C LEU A 371 -9.48 -15.31 -27.04
N ASN A 372 -10.09 -16.48 -27.24
CA ASN A 372 -10.37 -17.19 -28.50
C ASN A 372 -10.01 -16.37 -29.76
N ASP A 373 -8.79 -16.61 -30.26
CA ASP A 373 -8.24 -16.29 -31.60
C ASP A 373 -8.29 -14.84 -32.12
N THR A 374 -8.83 -13.87 -31.37
CA THR A 374 -9.11 -12.52 -31.95
C THR A 374 -8.85 -11.33 -31.02
N ILE A 375 -8.38 -11.51 -29.79
CA ILE A 375 -7.81 -10.41 -28.98
C ILE A 375 -6.29 -10.49 -28.90
N VAL A 376 -5.72 -11.70 -28.89
CA VAL A 376 -4.27 -11.92 -28.90
C VAL A 376 -3.81 -12.13 -30.35
N THR A 377 -3.99 -11.13 -31.20
CA THR A 377 -3.31 -11.10 -32.50
C THR A 377 -2.07 -10.23 -32.39
N SER A 378 -0.98 -10.77 -32.91
CA SER A 378 0.38 -10.23 -33.03
C SER A 378 1.30 -10.43 -31.83
N ASN A 379 2.57 -10.62 -32.19
CA ASN A 379 3.82 -10.80 -31.42
C ASN A 379 4.10 -9.73 -30.33
N THR A 380 3.07 -9.11 -29.75
CA THR A 380 3.16 -7.99 -28.81
C THR A 380 2.29 -8.15 -27.56
N GLY A 381 1.54 -9.26 -27.41
CA GLY A 381 0.73 -9.47 -26.20
C GLY A 381 -0.25 -8.32 -25.97
N LYS A 382 -1.23 -8.12 -26.86
CA LYS A 382 -2.30 -7.13 -26.63
C LYS A 382 -3.33 -7.59 -25.58
N SER A 383 -2.79 -7.91 -24.41
CA SER A 383 -3.39 -7.70 -23.09
C SER A 383 -3.05 -6.28 -22.57
N ALA A 384 -2.24 -5.50 -23.31
CA ALA A 384 -1.85 -4.13 -22.98
C ALA A 384 -2.45 -3.09 -23.94
N GLY A 385 -2.91 -1.97 -23.36
CA GLY A 385 -3.53 -0.83 -24.06
C GLY A 385 -4.77 -0.31 -23.31
N LYS A 386 -5.31 0.86 -23.69
CA LYS A 386 -6.50 1.43 -23.02
C LYS A 386 -7.71 0.49 -23.06
N GLU A 387 -7.78 -0.43 -24.01
CA GLU A 387 -8.90 -1.36 -24.21
C GLU A 387 -8.80 -2.64 -23.37
N ALA A 388 -7.72 -2.84 -22.62
CA ALA A 388 -7.53 -4.01 -21.76
C ALA A 388 -8.37 -3.96 -20.48
N GLY A 389 -8.62 -5.14 -19.90
CA GLY A 389 -9.37 -5.31 -18.66
C GLY A 389 -10.88 -5.41 -18.83
N MET A 390 -11.57 -5.80 -17.77
CA MET A 390 -13.03 -6.03 -17.77
C MET A 390 -13.83 -4.78 -18.14
N LEU A 391 -13.29 -3.59 -17.91
CA LEU A 391 -13.95 -2.31 -18.20
C LEU A 391 -13.30 -1.53 -19.35
N ALA A 392 -12.35 -2.15 -20.07
CA ALA A 392 -11.59 -1.51 -21.14
C ALA A 392 -10.95 -0.19 -20.66
N ASP A 393 -10.15 -0.27 -19.59
CA ASP A 393 -9.48 0.87 -18.96
C ASP A 393 -7.97 0.65 -18.70
N GLY A 394 -7.41 -0.42 -19.26
CA GLY A 394 -5.99 -0.74 -19.17
C GLY A 394 -5.60 -1.64 -17.99
N GLN A 395 -6.56 -2.18 -17.24
CA GLN A 395 -6.29 -3.24 -16.25
C GLN A 395 -5.79 -4.50 -16.96
N SER A 396 -4.71 -5.12 -16.44
CA SER A 396 -4.18 -6.36 -17.00
C SER A 396 -5.17 -7.52 -16.82
N TRP A 397 -5.26 -8.40 -17.83
CA TRP A 397 -5.99 -9.66 -17.73
C TRP A 397 -5.19 -10.77 -17.02
N ASP A 398 -3.93 -10.54 -16.66
CA ASP A 398 -3.14 -11.48 -15.84
C ASP A 398 -3.72 -11.55 -14.42
N TYR A 399 -4.48 -12.60 -14.14
CA TYR A 399 -5.09 -12.77 -12.82
C TYR A 399 -4.06 -13.04 -11.72
N LEU A 400 -2.87 -13.56 -12.05
CA LEU A 400 -1.80 -13.71 -11.06
C LEU A 400 -1.10 -12.38 -10.80
N GLN A 401 -0.91 -11.54 -11.82
CA GLN A 401 -0.42 -10.16 -11.59
C GLN A 401 -1.36 -9.41 -10.65
N ASN A 402 -2.67 -9.46 -10.93
CA ASN A 402 -3.68 -8.84 -10.08
C ASN A 402 -3.70 -9.42 -8.65
N MET A 403 -3.40 -10.71 -8.50
CA MET A 403 -3.25 -11.34 -7.18
C MET A 403 -2.02 -10.81 -6.45
N TYR A 404 -0.87 -10.62 -7.13
CA TYR A 404 0.33 -10.05 -6.50
C TYR A 404 0.09 -8.61 -6.03
N GLU A 405 -0.61 -7.81 -6.83
CA GLU A 405 -1.03 -6.46 -6.43
C GLU A 405 -1.90 -6.50 -5.16
N ALA A 406 -2.78 -7.50 -5.02
CA ALA A 406 -3.59 -7.70 -3.82
C ALA A 406 -2.85 -8.33 -2.63
N MET A 407 -1.62 -8.85 -2.82
CA MET A 407 -0.74 -9.35 -1.76
C MET A 407 0.18 -8.25 -1.21
N ASP A 408 0.30 -7.13 -1.93
CA ASP A 408 1.18 -6.03 -1.59
C ASP A 408 0.76 -5.35 -0.28
N ASN A 409 1.72 -4.75 0.43
CA ASN A 409 1.49 -4.00 1.67
C ASN A 409 0.84 -4.79 2.83
N ALA A 410 0.93 -6.12 2.85
CA ALA A 410 0.45 -6.92 3.97
C ALA A 410 1.18 -6.54 5.28
N PRO A 411 0.46 -6.22 6.39
CA PRO A 411 1.10 -5.88 7.66
C PRO A 411 1.84 -7.07 8.29
N ASP A 412 1.38 -8.29 8.01
CA ASP A 412 2.08 -9.54 8.37
C ASP A 412 2.51 -10.27 7.10
N LYS A 413 3.83 -10.42 6.92
CA LYS A 413 4.43 -11.10 5.77
C LYS A 413 4.43 -12.63 5.89
N THR A 414 4.14 -13.17 7.07
CA THR A 414 4.23 -14.61 7.35
C THR A 414 3.37 -15.45 6.39
N PRO A 415 2.10 -15.13 6.16
CA PRO A 415 1.25 -15.92 5.27
C PRO A 415 1.75 -15.94 3.81
N ALA A 416 2.21 -14.78 3.31
CA ALA A 416 2.78 -14.65 1.99
C ALA A 416 4.08 -15.45 1.85
N ARG A 417 4.93 -15.47 2.88
CA ARG A 417 6.13 -16.32 2.90
C ARG A 417 5.81 -17.81 2.91
N THR A 418 4.80 -18.23 3.68
CA THR A 418 4.34 -19.62 3.68
C THR A 418 3.84 -20.03 2.29
N PHE A 419 3.08 -19.16 1.62
CA PHE A 419 2.60 -19.39 0.27
C PHE A 419 3.75 -19.49 -0.74
N MET A 420 4.65 -18.51 -0.75
CA MET A 420 5.79 -18.44 -1.69
C MET A 420 6.81 -19.58 -1.48
N ASN A 421 6.89 -20.14 -0.27
CA ASN A 421 7.74 -21.30 0.02
C ASN A 421 7.04 -22.66 -0.13
N SER A 422 5.74 -22.68 -0.40
CA SER A 422 4.99 -23.93 -0.57
C SER A 422 5.40 -24.67 -1.85
N THR A 423 5.13 -25.98 -1.90
CA THR A 423 5.25 -26.78 -3.12
C THR A 423 3.99 -26.60 -3.97
N LEU A 424 4.19 -26.26 -5.24
CA LEU A 424 3.17 -26.33 -6.27
C LEU A 424 3.22 -27.71 -6.93
N GLU A 425 2.08 -28.39 -6.96
CA GLU A 425 1.91 -29.68 -7.64
C GLU A 425 0.79 -29.58 -8.69
N TRP A 426 1.07 -30.01 -9.92
CA TRP A 426 0.11 -29.98 -11.00
C TRP A 426 0.29 -31.13 -11.99
N LYS A 427 -0.76 -31.38 -12.79
CA LYS A 427 -0.70 -32.34 -13.89
C LYS A 427 -0.38 -31.62 -15.19
N ASN A 428 0.61 -32.11 -15.93
CA ASN A 428 0.89 -31.73 -17.30
C ASN A 428 0.67 -32.96 -18.18
N GLY A 429 -0.46 -33.03 -18.88
CA GLY A 429 -0.89 -34.27 -19.53
C GLY A 429 -1.04 -35.40 -18.50
N THR A 430 -0.24 -36.46 -18.66
CA THR A 430 -0.20 -37.61 -17.74
C THR A 430 0.85 -37.48 -16.63
N GLU A 431 1.78 -36.51 -16.74
CA GLU A 431 2.87 -36.34 -15.78
C GLU A 431 2.44 -35.50 -14.58
N ASN A 432 2.85 -35.92 -13.38
CA ASN A 432 2.76 -35.10 -12.18
C ASN A 432 4.05 -34.28 -12.05
N LYS A 433 3.92 -32.96 -12.11
CA LYS A 433 5.03 -32.02 -11.92
C LYS A 433 4.92 -31.38 -10.54
N GLN A 434 6.07 -31.12 -9.93
CA GLN A 434 6.17 -30.40 -8.68
C GLN A 434 7.36 -29.43 -8.70
N THR A 435 7.19 -28.26 -8.11
CA THR A 435 8.28 -27.31 -7.88
C THR A 435 7.92 -26.37 -6.73
N ASN A 436 8.88 -25.57 -6.26
CA ASN A 436 8.59 -24.53 -5.28
C ASN A 436 7.75 -23.39 -5.92
N MET A 437 6.80 -22.84 -5.16
CA MET A 437 5.90 -21.78 -5.63
C MET A 437 6.64 -20.55 -6.17
N THR A 438 7.64 -20.02 -5.44
CA THR A 438 8.46 -18.90 -5.93
C THR A 438 9.16 -19.27 -7.23
N ARG A 439 9.81 -20.44 -7.26
CA ARG A 439 10.52 -20.93 -8.45
C ARG A 439 9.58 -21.03 -9.65
N TYR A 440 8.35 -21.52 -9.45
CA TYR A 440 7.33 -21.59 -10.49
C TYR A 440 6.94 -20.20 -11.02
N LEU A 441 6.55 -19.30 -10.12
CA LEU A 441 6.04 -17.98 -10.50
C LEU A 441 7.09 -17.13 -11.23
N ILE A 442 8.37 -17.32 -10.88
CA ILE A 442 9.49 -16.64 -11.54
C ILE A 442 9.78 -17.30 -12.90
N GLY A 443 10.12 -18.58 -12.93
CA GLY A 443 10.74 -19.20 -14.10
C GLY A 443 9.85 -20.10 -14.94
N HIS A 444 8.69 -20.54 -14.39
CA HIS A 444 7.91 -21.62 -14.98
C HIS A 444 6.52 -21.31 -15.47
N ARG A 445 6.03 -20.09 -15.26
CA ARG A 445 4.79 -19.64 -15.90
C ARG A 445 4.88 -19.85 -17.42
N ASN A 446 3.78 -20.28 -18.03
CA ASN A 446 3.56 -20.36 -19.48
C ASN A 446 4.35 -21.45 -20.26
N ALA A 447 4.77 -22.54 -19.62
CA ALA A 447 5.39 -23.67 -20.32
C ALA A 447 4.34 -24.64 -20.92
N GLY A 448 3.96 -24.42 -22.18
CA GLY A 448 3.37 -25.48 -23.01
C GLY A 448 4.43 -26.44 -23.56
N GLU A 449 4.04 -27.67 -23.91
CA GLU A 449 4.93 -28.69 -24.47
C GLU A 449 5.35 -28.44 -25.94
N LYS A 450 4.87 -27.36 -26.57
CA LYS A 450 5.29 -26.99 -27.94
C LYS A 450 6.00 -25.65 -27.92
N GLU A 451 7.31 -25.76 -28.10
CA GLU A 451 8.29 -24.70 -28.33
C GLU A 451 7.81 -23.80 -29.48
N GLY A 452 7.57 -22.53 -29.14
CA GLY A 452 6.69 -21.63 -29.87
C GLY A 452 6.66 -20.21 -29.27
N ILE A 453 7.21 -19.18 -29.92
CA ILE A 453 7.01 -17.77 -29.54
C ILE A 453 5.50 -17.43 -29.49
N TYR A 454 4.70 -18.05 -30.35
CA TYR A 454 3.25 -17.85 -30.45
C TYR A 454 2.44 -18.49 -29.31
N THR A 455 3.05 -19.31 -28.45
CA THR A 455 2.38 -20.03 -27.35
C THR A 455 2.85 -19.57 -25.97
N THR A 456 3.77 -18.59 -25.90
CA THR A 456 4.36 -18.11 -24.64
C THR A 456 3.69 -16.81 -24.20
N TYR A 457 3.03 -16.83 -23.04
CA TYR A 457 2.48 -15.64 -22.39
C TYR A 457 3.56 -14.88 -21.60
N TRP A 458 3.40 -13.56 -21.49
CA TRP A 458 4.30 -12.66 -20.75
C TRP A 458 3.47 -11.72 -19.89
N ALA A 459 3.93 -11.44 -18.66
CA ALA A 459 3.22 -10.53 -17.75
C ALA A 459 3.18 -9.10 -18.32
N ASP A 460 2.03 -8.43 -18.24
CA ASP A 460 1.82 -7.10 -18.84
C ASP A 460 2.66 -6.02 -18.15
N ASP A 461 2.89 -6.17 -16.85
CA ASP A 461 3.75 -5.29 -16.06
C ASP A 461 5.24 -5.64 -16.13
N LYS A 462 5.65 -6.57 -17.02
CA LYS A 462 7.03 -7.06 -17.17
C LYS A 462 7.65 -7.59 -15.86
N GLY A 463 6.81 -8.04 -14.94
CA GLY A 463 7.19 -8.59 -13.63
C GLY A 463 7.40 -7.55 -12.52
N GLU A 464 6.85 -6.34 -12.65
CA GLU A 464 6.93 -5.28 -11.63
C GLU A 464 6.32 -5.73 -10.29
N SER A 465 5.07 -6.19 -10.30
CA SER A 465 4.32 -6.54 -9.08
C SER A 465 4.92 -7.75 -8.39
N LEU A 466 5.31 -8.77 -9.17
CA LEU A 466 5.97 -9.97 -8.65
C LEU A 466 7.36 -9.66 -8.09
N GLY A 467 8.16 -8.86 -8.80
CA GLY A 467 9.50 -8.49 -8.37
C GLY A 467 9.49 -7.70 -7.06
N LYS A 468 8.58 -6.72 -6.93
CA LYS A 468 8.36 -5.98 -5.69
C LYS A 468 7.98 -6.91 -4.54
N LEU A 469 6.98 -7.77 -4.72
CA LEU A 469 6.52 -8.72 -3.72
C LEU A 469 7.66 -9.65 -3.25
N VAL A 470 8.43 -10.21 -4.19
CA VAL A 470 9.56 -11.09 -3.85
C VAL A 470 10.63 -10.33 -3.08
N HIS A 471 10.96 -9.11 -3.46
CA HIS A 471 11.90 -8.27 -2.71
C HIS A 471 11.43 -8.06 -1.26
N GLU A 472 10.17 -7.68 -1.05
CA GLU A 472 9.63 -7.45 0.29
C GLU A 472 9.62 -8.71 1.17
N LEU A 473 9.44 -9.89 0.57
CA LEU A 473 9.40 -11.16 1.29
C LEU A 473 10.79 -11.75 1.53
N SER A 474 11.80 -11.36 0.75
CA SER A 474 13.15 -11.94 0.76
C SER A 474 14.24 -11.05 1.37
N ASN A 475 13.95 -9.81 1.77
CA ASN A 475 14.94 -8.86 2.29
C ASN A 475 15.33 -9.02 3.78
N GLU A 476 14.91 -10.10 4.46
CA GLU A 476 15.22 -10.38 5.87
C GLU A 476 16.10 -11.64 6.01
N PRO A 477 17.43 -11.57 5.78
CA PRO A 477 18.31 -12.74 5.77
C PRO A 477 18.41 -13.49 7.11
N ASN A 478 17.93 -12.91 8.21
CA ASN A 478 17.80 -13.56 9.51
C ASN A 478 16.59 -14.51 9.62
N LYS A 479 15.74 -14.61 8.60
CA LYS A 479 14.60 -15.53 8.54
C LYS A 479 14.81 -16.58 7.45
N LYS A 480 14.60 -17.86 7.78
CA LYS A 480 14.81 -18.98 6.86
C LYS A 480 13.94 -18.85 5.61
N GLU A 481 12.67 -18.48 5.81
CA GLU A 481 11.67 -18.34 4.77
C GLU A 481 12.04 -17.23 3.77
N SER A 482 12.69 -16.17 4.25
CA SER A 482 13.18 -15.07 3.42
C SER A 482 14.32 -15.53 2.51
N ALA A 483 15.32 -16.21 3.08
CA ALA A 483 16.43 -16.79 2.32
C ALA A 483 15.94 -17.85 1.33
N GLN A 484 14.94 -18.66 1.70
CA GLN A 484 14.34 -19.66 0.82
C GLN A 484 13.65 -19.05 -0.40
N ILE A 485 12.99 -17.89 -0.24
CA ILE A 485 12.40 -17.14 -1.35
C ILE A 485 13.49 -16.56 -2.26
N ALA A 486 14.52 -15.90 -1.70
CA ALA A 486 15.64 -15.40 -2.49
C ALA A 486 16.32 -16.53 -3.28
N PHE A 487 16.50 -17.69 -2.65
CA PHE A 487 17.15 -18.81 -3.30
C PHE A 487 16.32 -19.38 -4.44
N ASN A 488 15.01 -19.56 -4.24
CA ASN A 488 14.10 -20.01 -5.28
C ASN A 488 13.87 -18.96 -6.37
N PHE A 489 14.01 -17.66 -6.05
CA PHE A 489 14.07 -16.60 -7.05
C PHE A 489 15.25 -16.80 -8.00
N ILE A 490 16.47 -16.98 -7.47
CA ILE A 490 17.66 -17.21 -8.29
C ILE A 490 17.45 -18.45 -9.18
N LYS A 491 17.03 -19.56 -8.59
CA LYS A 491 16.77 -20.81 -9.34
C LYS A 491 15.69 -20.63 -10.42
N GLY A 492 14.59 -19.96 -10.09
CA GLY A 492 13.50 -19.70 -11.04
C GLY A 492 13.94 -18.78 -12.17
N TYR A 493 14.69 -17.71 -11.87
CA TYR A 493 15.16 -16.77 -12.88
C TYR A 493 16.09 -17.48 -13.88
N THR A 494 17.01 -18.30 -13.34
CA THR A 494 17.88 -19.15 -14.13
C THR A 494 17.12 -20.20 -14.95
N ASP A 495 16.06 -20.81 -14.41
CA ASP A 495 15.21 -21.72 -15.19
C ASP A 495 14.52 -21.01 -16.36
N GLY A 496 14.10 -19.75 -16.16
CA GLY A 496 13.51 -18.91 -17.20
C GLY A 496 14.47 -18.66 -18.34
N LEU A 497 15.70 -18.22 -18.03
CA LEU A 497 16.75 -17.94 -19.03
C LEU A 497 17.24 -19.20 -19.76
N ASN A 498 17.27 -20.36 -19.09
CA ASN A 498 17.77 -21.59 -19.69
C ASN A 498 16.77 -22.25 -20.65
N ARG A 499 15.54 -21.74 -20.75
CA ARG A 499 14.55 -22.29 -21.67
C ARG A 499 14.88 -21.94 -23.10
N ASN A 500 14.61 -22.88 -24.01
CA ASN A 500 14.71 -22.62 -25.42
C ASN A 500 13.41 -21.96 -25.92
N TYR A 501 13.51 -20.73 -26.41
CA TYR A 501 12.39 -20.00 -27.01
C TYR A 501 12.44 -19.99 -28.56
N ASP A 502 13.35 -20.77 -29.16
CA ASP A 502 13.49 -20.88 -30.62
C ASP A 502 12.27 -21.60 -31.25
N ASN A 503 11.78 -21.07 -32.38
CA ASN A 503 10.80 -21.77 -33.22
C ASN A 503 11.50 -22.56 -34.32
N GLY A 504 11.15 -23.84 -34.47
CA GLY A 504 11.48 -24.61 -35.67
C GLY A 504 11.00 -23.91 -36.95
N ASP A 505 11.82 -24.03 -38.00
CA ASP A 505 11.62 -23.67 -39.42
C ASP A 505 11.98 -22.25 -39.90
N PHE A 506 11.97 -21.21 -39.07
CA PHE A 506 12.42 -19.87 -39.50
C PHE A 506 13.27 -19.23 -38.42
N GLY A 507 14.58 -19.46 -38.52
CA GLY A 507 15.57 -19.08 -37.51
C GLY A 507 15.32 -17.71 -36.89
N ASN A 508 14.90 -17.74 -35.64
CA ASN A 508 15.02 -16.63 -34.71
C ASN A 508 15.78 -17.17 -33.52
N SER A 509 17.00 -16.68 -33.33
CA SER A 509 17.77 -16.91 -32.11
C SER A 509 16.95 -16.44 -30.92
N ASP A 510 16.99 -17.19 -29.82
CA ASP A 510 16.57 -16.90 -28.44
C ASP A 510 17.16 -15.58 -27.88
N LYS A 511 16.99 -14.49 -28.63
CA LYS A 511 17.51 -13.16 -28.41
C LYS A 511 16.62 -12.11 -29.05
N ILE A 512 16.30 -11.07 -28.30
CA ILE A 512 15.68 -9.83 -28.79
C ILE A 512 16.64 -8.69 -28.48
N ASP A 513 17.12 -7.98 -29.50
CA ASP A 513 18.14 -6.92 -29.37
C ASP A 513 19.38 -7.38 -28.58
N GLY A 514 19.77 -8.64 -28.76
CA GLY A 514 20.90 -9.26 -28.08
C GLY A 514 20.65 -9.72 -26.64
N GLN A 515 19.48 -9.43 -26.07
CA GLN A 515 19.02 -9.84 -24.75
C GLN A 515 18.36 -11.20 -24.82
N ASP A 516 18.43 -11.98 -23.74
CA ASP A 516 17.61 -13.18 -23.59
C ASP A 516 16.11 -12.85 -23.70
N VAL A 517 15.31 -13.71 -24.37
CA VAL A 517 13.88 -13.47 -24.58
C VAL A 517 13.14 -13.37 -23.25
N TYR A 518 13.43 -14.28 -22.30
CA TYR A 518 12.82 -14.26 -20.98
C TYR A 518 13.15 -12.95 -20.25
N GLY A 519 14.42 -12.54 -20.25
CA GLY A 519 14.84 -11.30 -19.62
C GLY A 519 14.23 -10.05 -20.27
N TYR A 520 14.13 -10.02 -21.60
CA TYR A 520 13.54 -8.90 -22.35
C TYR A 520 12.07 -8.67 -21.97
N HIS A 521 11.30 -9.75 -21.88
CA HIS A 521 9.88 -9.68 -21.50
C HIS A 521 9.65 -9.48 -20.00
N ASN A 522 10.67 -9.74 -19.16
CA ASN A 522 10.62 -9.54 -17.71
C ASN A 522 11.55 -8.42 -17.23
N ALA A 523 11.67 -7.33 -18.02
CA ALA A 523 12.62 -6.25 -17.74
C ALA A 523 12.42 -5.57 -16.35
N ASN A 524 11.19 -5.50 -15.82
CA ASN A 524 10.98 -4.95 -14.47
C ASN A 524 11.42 -5.95 -13.39
N LEU A 525 11.17 -7.25 -13.58
CA LEU A 525 11.69 -8.31 -12.72
C LEU A 525 13.22 -8.33 -12.71
N ARG A 526 13.85 -8.17 -13.88
CA ARG A 526 15.31 -8.03 -14.03
C ARG A 526 15.85 -6.89 -13.16
N SER A 527 15.17 -5.74 -13.17
CA SER A 527 15.57 -4.59 -12.32
C SER A 527 15.42 -4.89 -10.83
N TRP A 528 14.36 -5.61 -10.44
CA TRP A 528 14.18 -6.06 -9.06
C TRP A 528 15.23 -7.08 -8.60
N ALA A 529 15.79 -7.87 -9.51
CA ALA A 529 16.77 -8.91 -9.19
C ALA A 529 17.95 -8.39 -8.36
N GLY A 530 18.46 -7.19 -8.68
CA GLY A 530 19.55 -6.58 -7.92
C GLY A 530 19.20 -6.36 -6.45
N GLN A 531 17.99 -5.85 -6.17
CA GLN A 531 17.51 -5.60 -4.81
C GLN A 531 17.17 -6.90 -4.06
N ILE A 532 16.69 -7.93 -4.77
CA ILE A 532 16.36 -9.24 -4.19
C ILE A 532 17.64 -9.96 -3.74
N ILE A 533 18.71 -9.90 -4.56
CA ILE A 533 19.93 -10.64 -4.27
C ILE A 533 20.96 -9.86 -3.44
N ALA A 534 20.82 -8.53 -3.33
CA ALA A 534 21.76 -7.68 -2.58
C ALA A 534 22.07 -8.21 -1.16
N PRO A 535 21.09 -8.62 -0.33
CA PRO A 535 21.36 -9.13 1.01
C PRO A 535 22.18 -10.43 1.06
N TYR A 536 22.31 -11.12 -0.08
CA TYR A 536 22.94 -12.43 -0.22
C TYR A 536 24.21 -12.39 -1.10
N THR A 537 24.71 -11.20 -1.43
CA THR A 537 25.89 -11.04 -2.31
C THR A 537 27.15 -11.68 -1.75
N ASN A 538 27.33 -11.70 -0.42
CA ASN A 538 28.40 -12.44 0.23
C ASN A 538 28.31 -13.95 -0.04
N ASP A 539 27.12 -14.52 0.13
CA ASP A 539 26.87 -15.94 -0.09
C ASP A 539 27.05 -16.34 -1.55
N ILE A 540 26.60 -15.48 -2.46
CA ILE A 540 26.79 -15.63 -3.90
C ILE A 540 28.29 -15.63 -4.23
N ALA A 541 29.07 -14.66 -3.72
CA ALA A 541 30.50 -14.59 -3.98
C ALA A 541 31.23 -15.88 -3.55
N HIS A 542 30.99 -16.32 -2.33
CA HIS A 542 31.62 -17.53 -1.78
C HIS A 542 31.15 -18.80 -2.50
N SER A 543 29.85 -18.93 -2.77
CA SER A 543 29.29 -20.12 -3.44
C SER A 543 29.69 -20.23 -4.91
N LEU A 544 30.00 -19.13 -5.59
CA LEU A 544 30.51 -19.17 -6.95
C LEU A 544 31.98 -19.58 -7.01
N ALA A 545 32.79 -19.12 -6.05
CA ALA A 545 34.22 -19.44 -5.99
C ALA A 545 34.52 -20.84 -5.41
N ASP A 546 33.66 -21.33 -4.52
CA ASP A 546 33.77 -22.62 -3.86
C ASP A 546 32.36 -23.25 -3.74
N PRO A 547 31.78 -23.71 -4.87
CA PRO A 547 30.45 -24.30 -4.88
C PRO A 547 30.44 -25.61 -4.09
N ASP A 548 29.29 -25.94 -3.54
CA ASP A 548 29.10 -27.27 -2.98
C ASP A 548 29.11 -28.31 -4.12
N PRO A 549 29.86 -29.40 -3.98
CA PRO A 549 29.97 -30.40 -5.04
C PRO A 549 28.71 -31.24 -5.22
N VAL A 550 27.75 -31.20 -4.27
CA VAL A 550 26.62 -32.12 -4.25
C VAL A 550 25.28 -31.39 -4.37
N ILE A 551 25.02 -30.36 -3.55
CA ILE A 551 23.65 -29.82 -3.42
C ILE A 551 23.55 -28.32 -3.22
N ASP A 552 22.47 -27.76 -3.79
CA ASP A 552 21.90 -26.47 -3.41
C ASP A 552 21.28 -26.55 -2.00
N ARG A 553 21.67 -25.69 -1.06
CA ARG A 553 21.05 -25.65 0.28
C ARG A 553 21.07 -24.27 0.93
N ILE A 554 20.40 -24.19 2.09
CA ILE A 554 20.39 -23.02 2.97
C ILE A 554 20.97 -23.44 4.31
N ASP A 555 22.03 -22.76 4.73
CA ASP A 555 22.75 -23.04 5.97
C ASP A 555 22.50 -21.95 7.02
N TYR A 556 22.43 -22.32 8.30
CA TYR A 556 22.48 -21.37 9.40
C TYR A 556 23.88 -21.42 10.03
N ARG A 557 24.68 -20.37 9.87
CA ARG A 557 26.11 -20.37 10.27
C ARG A 557 26.38 -19.76 11.64
N GLY A 558 25.34 -19.50 12.44
CA GLY A 558 25.46 -19.00 13.82
C GLY A 558 25.67 -17.48 13.93
N ASP A 559 25.79 -16.76 12.80
CA ASP A 559 25.88 -15.30 12.69
C ASP A 559 24.49 -14.61 12.68
N LYS A 560 23.45 -15.33 13.08
CA LYS A 560 22.04 -14.94 13.04
C LYS A 560 21.49 -14.71 11.63
N LYS A 561 22.15 -15.23 10.58
CA LYS A 561 21.67 -15.21 9.20
C LYS A 561 21.57 -16.62 8.62
N TYR A 562 20.72 -16.74 7.60
CA TYR A 562 20.62 -17.90 6.74
C TYR A 562 21.38 -17.62 5.45
N HIS A 563 22.27 -18.54 5.09
CA HIS A 563 23.20 -18.41 3.98
C HIS A 563 22.79 -19.27 2.79
N LEU A 564 22.92 -18.71 1.60
CA LEU A 564 22.74 -19.45 0.36
C LEU A 564 24.00 -20.25 0.03
N VAL A 565 23.85 -21.52 -0.32
CA VAL A 565 24.95 -22.38 -0.78
C VAL A 565 24.57 -23.00 -2.11
N PHE A 566 25.36 -22.71 -3.15
CA PHE A 566 25.09 -23.15 -4.51
C PHE A 566 25.82 -24.45 -4.82
N GLY A 567 25.11 -25.39 -5.43
CA GLY A 567 25.72 -26.52 -6.10
C GLY A 567 26.39 -26.10 -7.41
N GLU A 568 27.27 -26.96 -7.93
CA GLU A 568 28.00 -26.71 -9.17
C GLU A 568 27.08 -26.43 -10.37
N ASN A 569 25.95 -27.14 -10.48
CA ASN A 569 24.97 -26.93 -11.55
C ASN A 569 24.36 -25.52 -11.52
N LEU A 570 23.95 -25.02 -10.34
CA LEU A 570 23.35 -23.70 -10.23
C LEU A 570 24.38 -22.61 -10.52
N LYS A 571 25.61 -22.76 -10.01
CA LYS A 571 26.74 -21.91 -10.38
C LYS A 571 26.90 -21.83 -11.90
N ASN A 572 27.00 -22.97 -12.58
CA ASN A 572 27.23 -23.01 -14.03
C ASN A 572 26.12 -22.32 -14.81
N ASN A 573 24.87 -22.45 -14.35
CA ASN A 573 23.74 -21.80 -14.99
C ASN A 573 23.69 -20.27 -14.72
N ILE A 574 24.06 -19.80 -13.53
CA ILE A 574 24.21 -18.37 -13.24
C ILE A 574 25.32 -17.75 -14.12
N MET A 575 26.40 -18.51 -14.31
CA MET A 575 27.62 -18.12 -15.01
C MET A 575 27.61 -18.30 -16.52
N GLY A 576 26.60 -19.00 -17.05
CA GLY A 576 26.52 -19.34 -18.46
C GLY A 576 26.48 -18.12 -19.40
N ASN A 577 26.67 -18.36 -20.69
CA ASN A 577 26.60 -17.33 -21.74
C ASN A 577 25.22 -16.71 -21.92
N LYS A 578 24.17 -17.40 -21.45
CA LYS A 578 22.80 -16.94 -21.29
C LYS A 578 22.40 -16.87 -19.81
N GLY A 579 23.36 -16.89 -18.90
CA GLY A 579 23.14 -16.96 -17.46
C GLY A 579 22.67 -15.64 -16.87
N MET A 580 22.27 -15.69 -15.58
CA MET A 580 21.68 -14.57 -14.86
C MET A 580 22.50 -13.28 -14.96
N PHE A 581 23.82 -13.33 -14.72
CA PHE A 581 24.64 -12.11 -14.79
C PHE A 581 24.71 -11.51 -16.20
N CYS A 582 24.71 -12.34 -17.25
CA CYS A 582 24.68 -11.88 -18.64
C CYS A 582 23.39 -11.11 -18.93
N ASP A 583 22.26 -11.61 -18.42
CA ASP A 583 20.97 -10.95 -18.60
C ASP A 583 20.84 -9.65 -17.78
N LEU A 584 21.26 -9.67 -16.51
CA LEU A 584 21.21 -8.49 -15.63
C LEU A 584 22.02 -7.30 -16.17
N MET A 585 23.05 -7.54 -16.99
CA MET A 585 23.83 -6.47 -17.63
C MET A 585 22.99 -5.53 -18.51
N PHE A 586 21.90 -6.04 -19.08
CA PHE A 586 21.00 -5.27 -19.93
C PHE A 586 20.05 -4.36 -19.14
N ASP A 587 20.00 -4.49 -17.81
CA ASP A 587 19.26 -3.56 -16.99
C ASP A 587 19.93 -2.17 -16.98
N ASN A 588 19.13 -1.14 -17.27
CA ASN A 588 19.55 0.26 -17.25
C ASN A 588 19.05 1.03 -16.03
N GLY A 589 18.38 0.32 -15.11
CA GLY A 589 17.57 0.96 -14.08
C GLY A 589 16.23 1.42 -14.66
N ILE A 590 15.18 1.28 -13.88
CA ILE A 590 13.82 1.65 -14.25
C ILE A 590 13.07 2.11 -13.00
N ASN A 591 12.08 2.99 -13.14
CA ASN A 591 11.25 3.45 -12.01
C ASN A 591 12.08 3.99 -10.83
N LYS A 592 13.15 4.76 -11.12
CA LYS A 592 14.13 5.29 -10.14
C LYS A 592 14.96 4.23 -9.42
N ARG A 593 14.83 2.94 -9.75
CA ARG A 593 15.72 1.90 -9.26
C ARG A 593 17.05 1.92 -10.04
N PRO A 594 18.20 1.81 -9.36
CA PRO A 594 19.48 1.61 -10.02
C PRO A 594 19.50 0.29 -10.81
N ALA A 595 20.36 0.22 -11.82
CA ALA A 595 20.58 -1.02 -12.56
C ALA A 595 21.02 -2.17 -11.61
N ALA A 596 20.51 -3.37 -11.84
CA ALA A 596 20.74 -4.53 -10.98
C ALA A 596 22.24 -4.82 -10.74
N ILE A 597 23.07 -4.78 -11.80
CA ILE A 597 24.52 -4.98 -11.68
C ILE A 597 25.19 -3.92 -10.80
N ASN A 598 24.70 -2.68 -10.80
CA ASN A 598 25.26 -1.63 -9.94
C ASN A 598 24.96 -1.90 -8.46
N VAL A 599 23.74 -2.36 -8.16
CA VAL A 599 23.34 -2.74 -6.79
C VAL A 599 24.18 -3.92 -6.30
N ILE A 600 24.33 -4.95 -7.14
CA ILE A 600 25.12 -6.15 -6.82
C ILE A 600 26.58 -5.76 -6.58
N SER A 601 27.19 -5.03 -7.51
CA SER A 601 28.60 -4.64 -7.42
C SER A 601 28.87 -3.78 -6.19
N GLY A 602 28.02 -2.78 -5.92
CA GLY A 602 28.17 -1.90 -4.76
C GLY A 602 28.04 -2.66 -3.43
N THR A 603 27.07 -3.58 -3.34
CA THR A 603 26.87 -4.38 -2.12
C THR A 603 28.00 -5.38 -1.91
N SER A 604 28.44 -6.05 -2.99
CA SER A 604 29.61 -6.95 -2.94
C SER A 604 30.89 -6.24 -2.53
N MET A 605 31.12 -5.00 -2.99
CA MET A 605 32.28 -4.22 -2.56
C MET A 605 32.24 -3.88 -1.07
N ALA A 606 31.07 -3.55 -0.53
CA ALA A 606 30.91 -3.30 0.90
C ALA A 606 31.13 -4.56 1.75
N GLU A 607 30.60 -5.70 1.32
CA GLU A 607 30.79 -6.98 2.01
C GLU A 607 32.25 -7.47 1.93
N MET A 608 32.92 -7.29 0.78
CA MET A 608 34.35 -7.55 0.63
C MET A 608 35.18 -6.72 1.62
N ASP A 609 34.92 -5.41 1.71
CA ASP A 609 35.62 -4.53 2.65
C ASP A 609 35.38 -4.95 4.11
N ARG A 610 34.15 -5.35 4.46
CA ARG A 610 33.80 -5.89 5.78
C ARG A 610 34.59 -7.15 6.12
N GLU A 611 34.54 -8.17 5.27
CA GLU A 611 35.24 -9.44 5.49
C GLU A 611 36.76 -9.27 5.50
N PHE A 612 37.30 -8.41 4.64
CA PHE A 612 38.73 -8.10 4.62
C PHE A 612 39.18 -7.45 5.93
N LYS A 613 38.43 -6.45 6.43
CA LYS A 613 38.71 -5.82 7.73
C LYS A 613 38.64 -6.83 8.88
N GLU A 614 37.67 -7.73 8.85
CA GLU A 614 37.51 -8.78 9.87
C GLU A 614 38.67 -9.79 9.84
N GLY A 615 39.06 -10.25 8.65
CA GLY A 615 40.21 -11.14 8.45
C GLY A 615 41.52 -10.51 8.93
N VAL A 616 41.73 -9.21 8.65
CA VAL A 616 42.91 -8.47 9.14
C VAL A 616 42.88 -8.34 10.66
N ARG A 617 41.75 -7.95 11.25
CA ARG A 617 41.61 -7.80 12.72
C ARG A 617 41.81 -9.11 13.46
N SER A 618 41.34 -10.22 12.90
CA SER A 618 41.46 -11.55 13.50
C SER A 618 42.79 -12.26 13.21
N GLY A 619 43.62 -11.71 12.32
CA GLY A 619 44.84 -12.38 11.84
C GLY A 619 44.56 -13.68 11.07
N ASN A 620 43.33 -13.86 10.56
CA ASN A 620 42.90 -15.08 9.91
C ASN A 620 43.20 -15.06 8.41
N ASN A 621 44.40 -15.50 8.03
CA ASN A 621 44.85 -15.55 6.63
C ASN A 621 43.97 -16.45 5.74
N VAL A 622 43.35 -17.49 6.30
CA VAL A 622 42.44 -18.36 5.55
C VAL A 622 41.18 -17.62 5.16
N MET A 623 40.61 -16.82 6.07
CA MET A 623 39.45 -15.98 5.80
C MET A 623 39.76 -14.92 4.73
N LEU A 624 40.93 -14.27 4.82
CA LEU A 624 41.37 -13.27 3.83
C LEU A 624 41.50 -13.87 2.42
N ASN A 625 42.20 -15.00 2.29
CA ASN A 625 42.37 -15.66 1.00
C ASN A 625 41.05 -16.13 0.40
N LYS A 626 40.13 -16.65 1.24
CA LYS A 626 38.79 -17.04 0.80
C LYS A 626 37.98 -15.84 0.31
N SER A 627 37.96 -14.76 1.08
CA SER A 627 37.22 -13.54 0.73
C SER A 627 37.74 -12.94 -0.57
N VAL A 628 39.07 -12.76 -0.71
CA VAL A 628 39.67 -12.28 -1.96
C VAL A 628 39.26 -13.18 -3.13
N LYS A 629 39.49 -14.50 -3.04
CA LYS A 629 39.13 -15.44 -4.11
C LYS A 629 37.64 -15.33 -4.49
N ALA A 630 36.76 -15.27 -3.50
CA ALA A 630 35.30 -15.15 -3.68
C ALA A 630 34.92 -13.90 -4.49
N TYR A 631 35.39 -12.74 -4.05
CA TYR A 631 35.06 -11.47 -4.69
C TYR A 631 35.79 -11.25 -6.02
N SER A 632 37.03 -11.72 -6.16
CA SER A 632 37.71 -11.82 -7.47
C SER A 632 36.83 -12.54 -8.45
N TYR A 633 36.40 -13.75 -8.07
CA TYR A 633 35.63 -14.61 -8.94
C TYR A 633 34.30 -13.95 -9.30
N LEU A 634 33.59 -13.36 -8.34
CA LEU A 634 32.32 -12.67 -8.59
C LEU A 634 32.48 -11.46 -9.52
N PHE A 635 33.45 -10.57 -9.27
CA PHE A 635 33.61 -9.37 -10.10
C PHE A 635 34.08 -9.73 -11.51
N THR A 636 35.03 -10.67 -11.63
CA THR A 636 35.44 -11.24 -12.91
C THR A 636 34.23 -11.86 -13.62
N SER A 637 33.39 -12.61 -12.92
CA SER A 637 32.17 -13.22 -13.45
C SER A 637 31.16 -12.19 -13.97
N ILE A 638 30.94 -11.12 -13.20
CA ILE A 638 30.07 -10.01 -13.59
C ILE A 638 30.67 -9.23 -14.75
N TYR A 639 31.99 -9.16 -14.90
CA TYR A 639 32.64 -8.41 -15.97
C TYR A 639 32.79 -9.21 -17.27
N GLU A 640 33.20 -10.47 -17.15
CA GLU A 640 33.50 -11.41 -18.23
C GLU A 640 32.28 -12.18 -18.74
N ALA A 641 31.08 -11.94 -18.19
CA ALA A 641 29.89 -12.69 -18.59
C ALA A 641 29.80 -12.82 -20.12
N PRO A 642 29.65 -14.04 -20.66
CA PRO A 642 30.43 -14.49 -21.81
C PRO A 642 30.33 -13.64 -23.08
N GLU A 643 31.38 -13.75 -23.90
CA GLU A 643 31.55 -13.07 -25.19
C GLU A 643 30.24 -13.01 -25.99
N ALA A 644 29.58 -11.86 -25.97
CA ALA A 644 28.59 -11.57 -26.99
C ALA A 644 29.32 -11.62 -28.34
N LYS A 645 28.92 -12.49 -29.26
CA LYS A 645 29.44 -12.51 -30.64
C LYS A 645 29.23 -11.17 -31.36
N ASP A 646 28.38 -10.30 -30.81
CA ASP A 646 28.08 -8.97 -31.31
C ASP A 646 29.03 -7.91 -30.73
N ASN A 647 29.83 -7.31 -31.60
CA ASN A 647 30.78 -6.24 -31.26
C ASN A 647 30.10 -4.98 -30.69
N ALA A 648 28.83 -4.72 -31.02
CA ALA A 648 28.09 -3.59 -30.45
C ALA A 648 27.79 -3.81 -28.97
N ILE A 649 27.40 -5.03 -28.59
CA ILE A 649 27.17 -5.43 -27.20
C ILE A 649 28.49 -5.45 -26.43
N LYS A 650 29.60 -5.92 -27.03
CA LYS A 650 30.93 -5.84 -26.41
C LYS A 650 31.34 -4.39 -26.10
N THR A 651 31.17 -3.47 -27.05
CA THR A 651 31.54 -2.06 -26.90
C THR A 651 30.66 -1.34 -25.86
N TYR A 652 29.35 -1.55 -25.91
CA TYR A 652 28.40 -1.04 -24.93
C TYR A 652 28.71 -1.52 -23.51
N ARG A 653 29.02 -2.82 -23.34
CA ARG A 653 29.40 -3.41 -22.05
C ARG A 653 30.70 -2.82 -21.50
N ALA A 654 31.75 -2.73 -22.33
CA ALA A 654 33.06 -2.23 -21.93
C ALA A 654 32.99 -0.77 -21.44
N GLU A 655 32.17 0.08 -22.08
CA GLU A 655 32.01 1.47 -21.66
C GLU A 655 31.10 1.59 -20.43
N LYS A 656 30.00 0.82 -20.35
CA LYS A 656 29.04 0.85 -19.24
C LYS A 656 29.64 0.34 -17.92
N TYR A 657 30.46 -0.71 -17.97
CA TYR A 657 31.07 -1.34 -16.78
C TYR A 657 32.57 -1.08 -16.65
N LYS A 658 33.06 0.00 -17.29
CA LYS A 658 34.47 0.44 -17.26
C LYS A 658 35.04 0.61 -15.85
N THR A 659 34.22 0.99 -14.88
CA THR A 659 34.62 1.09 -13.46
C THR A 659 34.93 -0.29 -12.87
N LEU A 660 34.17 -1.32 -13.23
CA LEU A 660 34.42 -2.70 -12.79
C LEU A 660 35.69 -3.27 -13.44
N SER A 661 35.92 -2.98 -14.74
CA SER A 661 37.20 -3.28 -15.43
C SER A 661 38.38 -2.71 -14.65
N LYS A 662 38.31 -1.42 -14.27
CA LYS A 662 39.39 -0.75 -13.53
C LYS A 662 39.67 -1.43 -12.19
N VAL A 663 38.65 -1.89 -11.46
CA VAL A 663 38.82 -2.61 -10.19
C VAL A 663 39.51 -3.97 -10.39
N ILE A 664 39.16 -4.70 -11.45
CA ILE A 664 39.80 -5.97 -11.82
C ILE A 664 41.26 -5.73 -12.23
N ASP A 665 41.49 -4.71 -13.07
CA ASP A 665 42.81 -4.32 -13.58
C ASP A 665 43.75 -3.79 -12.48
N TRP A 666 43.19 -3.15 -11.45
CA TRP A 666 43.90 -2.53 -10.32
C TRP A 666 44.24 -3.47 -9.16
N GLY A 667 44.02 -4.79 -9.27
CA GLY A 667 44.87 -5.72 -8.51
C GLY A 667 44.22 -6.84 -7.72
N ILE A 668 42.90 -7.08 -7.83
CA ILE A 668 42.32 -8.27 -7.19
C ILE A 668 42.89 -9.57 -7.81
N GLY A 669 43.12 -9.60 -9.14
CA GLY A 669 43.68 -10.76 -9.87
C GLY A 669 45.20 -10.76 -10.04
N LYS A 670 45.93 -9.72 -9.61
CA LYS A 670 47.38 -9.56 -9.86
C LYS A 670 48.26 -9.80 -8.63
N ILE A 671 47.67 -10.11 -7.48
CA ILE A 671 48.44 -10.36 -6.26
C ILE A 671 48.88 -11.84 -6.23
N ALA A 672 50.19 -12.07 -6.10
CA ALA A 672 50.77 -13.40 -5.92
C ALA A 672 50.61 -13.85 -4.45
N TRP A 673 49.47 -14.46 -4.12
CA TRP A 673 49.07 -14.73 -2.74
C TRP A 673 49.86 -15.85 -2.03
N GLU A 674 50.42 -16.80 -2.77
CA GLU A 674 51.13 -17.98 -2.21
C GLU A 674 52.43 -17.61 -1.47
N GLY A 675 53.07 -16.49 -1.81
CA GLY A 675 54.34 -16.03 -1.20
C GLY A 675 54.20 -14.98 -0.10
N ILE A 676 52.99 -14.47 0.14
CA ILE A 676 52.77 -13.30 1.03
C ILE A 676 52.80 -13.68 2.53
N PHE A 677 52.49 -14.93 2.86
CA PHE A 677 52.24 -15.34 4.25
C PHE A 677 53.25 -16.36 4.80
N ALA A 678 54.41 -16.51 4.16
CA ALA A 678 55.52 -17.30 4.70
C ALA A 678 56.07 -16.62 5.97
N LYS A 679 55.62 -17.10 7.15
CA LYS A 679 56.07 -16.90 8.55
C LYS A 679 56.53 -15.52 9.08
N GLU A 680 56.71 -14.49 8.27
CA GLU A 680 57.15 -13.14 8.69
C GLU A 680 56.28 -12.00 8.10
N GLY A 681 55.17 -12.32 7.41
CA GLY A 681 54.49 -11.41 6.47
C GLY A 681 53.23 -10.68 6.96
N THR A 682 53.32 -9.71 7.88
CA THR A 682 52.25 -8.70 8.04
C THR A 682 52.61 -7.38 7.36
N SER A 683 53.87 -6.95 7.47
CA SER A 683 54.37 -5.74 6.78
C SER A 683 54.49 -5.93 5.27
N ASN A 684 55.05 -7.07 4.80
CA ASN A 684 55.14 -7.40 3.37
C ASN A 684 53.77 -7.51 2.68
N THR A 685 52.73 -7.91 3.41
CA THR A 685 51.36 -8.02 2.90
C THR A 685 50.76 -6.65 2.62
N ILE A 686 50.89 -5.72 3.58
CA ILE A 686 50.40 -4.35 3.44
C ILE A 686 51.21 -3.60 2.36
N GLU A 687 52.52 -3.86 2.26
CA GLU A 687 53.39 -3.25 1.27
C GLU A 687 53.11 -3.78 -0.16
N ASN A 688 52.85 -5.08 -0.33
CA ASN A 688 52.41 -5.64 -1.61
C ASN A 688 51.02 -5.13 -2.04
N ILE A 689 50.06 -5.04 -1.11
CA ILE A 689 48.72 -4.46 -1.37
C ILE A 689 48.84 -2.99 -1.81
N LYS A 690 49.71 -2.21 -1.15
CA LYS A 690 50.02 -0.83 -1.56
C LYS A 690 50.75 -0.74 -2.90
N LYS A 691 51.72 -1.63 -3.16
CA LYS A 691 52.53 -1.68 -4.40
C LYS A 691 51.70 -2.04 -5.63
N HIS A 692 50.60 -2.77 -5.45
CA HIS A 692 49.65 -3.10 -6.51
C HIS A 692 48.43 -2.15 -6.57
N GLY A 693 48.39 -1.07 -5.77
CA GLY A 693 47.42 0.02 -5.95
C GLY A 693 46.10 -0.11 -5.18
N LEU A 694 45.94 -1.11 -4.32
CA LEU A 694 44.79 -1.29 -3.43
C LEU A 694 44.88 -0.39 -2.18
N GLU A 695 45.14 0.91 -2.37
CA GLU A 695 44.80 1.86 -1.32
C GLU A 695 43.28 2.08 -1.36
N LEU A 696 42.59 1.69 -0.28
CA LEU A 696 41.13 1.80 -0.08
C LEU A 696 40.52 3.16 -0.51
N LYS A 697 41.33 4.23 -0.54
CA LYS A 697 40.92 5.57 -0.99
C LYS A 697 40.61 5.68 -2.49
N ASN A 698 41.11 4.77 -3.31
CA ASN A 698 40.90 4.77 -4.77
C ASN A 698 39.70 3.91 -5.21
N LEU A 699 39.14 3.11 -4.29
CA LEU A 699 37.98 2.24 -4.52
C LEU A 699 36.63 2.96 -4.33
N TYR A 700 36.63 4.22 -3.90
CA TYR A 700 35.42 4.91 -3.46
C TYR A 700 35.31 6.33 -4.04
N THR A 701 34.50 6.46 -5.11
CA THR A 701 33.71 7.66 -5.36
C THR A 701 32.24 7.23 -5.32
N PRO A 702 31.48 7.56 -4.26
CA PRO A 702 30.09 7.16 -4.18
C PRO A 702 29.33 7.81 -5.35
N SER A 703 28.69 6.98 -6.17
CA SER A 703 27.82 7.46 -7.25
C SER A 703 26.61 8.17 -6.63
N GLU A 704 26.21 9.27 -7.25
CA GLU A 704 25.21 10.22 -6.74
C GLU A 704 23.76 9.69 -6.74
N SER A 705 23.57 8.39 -6.96
CA SER A 705 22.25 7.78 -7.17
C SER A 705 21.80 6.80 -6.09
N ALA A 706 22.50 6.71 -4.96
CA ALA A 706 21.95 6.08 -3.75
C ALA A 706 21.14 7.14 -2.98
N PRO A 707 19.80 7.01 -2.87
CA PRO A 707 18.99 7.97 -2.13
C PRO A 707 19.14 7.71 -0.63
N THR A 708 20.24 8.20 -0.05
CA THR A 708 20.46 8.59 1.35
C THR A 708 21.97 8.84 1.55
N PHE A 709 22.33 9.80 2.41
CA PHE A 709 23.69 10.31 2.71
C PHE A 709 24.24 11.47 1.87
N LYS A 710 23.57 12.64 1.90
CA LYS A 710 24.19 13.92 1.52
C LYS A 710 25.09 14.54 2.62
N GLY A 711 24.93 14.18 3.90
CA GLY A 711 25.74 14.71 5.01
C GLY A 711 27.13 14.09 5.21
N PHE A 712 27.40 12.91 4.62
CA PHE A 712 28.60 12.10 4.92
C PHE A 712 29.87 12.46 4.14
N LYS A 713 29.79 13.36 3.14
CA LYS A 713 30.82 13.51 2.08
C LYS A 713 32.07 14.30 2.49
N ALA A 714 32.01 15.18 3.50
CA ALA A 714 33.12 16.09 3.84
C ALA A 714 33.95 15.67 5.07
N GLN A 715 33.30 15.25 6.16
CA GLN A 715 33.99 14.86 7.41
C GLN A 715 34.81 13.57 7.25
N ASN A 716 34.26 12.56 6.57
CA ASN A 716 34.94 11.28 6.35
C ASN A 716 36.22 11.40 5.52
N LYS A 717 36.32 12.34 4.56
CA LYS A 717 37.54 12.44 3.73
C LYS A 717 38.72 13.04 4.49
N VAL A 718 38.47 13.98 5.40
CA VAL A 718 39.50 14.56 6.27
C VAL A 718 39.93 13.55 7.33
N GLU A 719 38.98 12.83 7.95
CA GLU A 719 39.28 11.78 8.93
C GLU A 719 40.00 10.58 8.31
N LEU A 720 39.64 10.19 7.08
CA LEU A 720 40.31 9.14 6.32
C LEU A 720 41.73 9.55 5.92
N LEU A 721 41.97 10.82 5.56
CA LEU A 721 43.30 11.35 5.25
C LEU A 721 44.20 11.37 6.50
N ILE A 722 43.65 11.74 7.65
CA ILE A 722 44.35 11.74 8.95
C ILE A 722 44.68 10.30 9.36
N ALA A 723 43.72 9.38 9.26
CA ALA A 723 43.92 7.96 9.56
C ALA A 723 44.95 7.32 8.61
N GLN A 724 44.97 7.68 7.32
CA GLN A 724 45.94 7.19 6.34
C GLN A 724 47.36 7.69 6.60
N LYS A 725 47.52 8.95 7.01
CA LYS A 725 48.84 9.53 7.32
C LYS A 725 49.38 9.02 8.66
N LEU A 726 48.52 8.79 9.66
CA LEU A 726 48.89 8.10 10.91
C LEU A 726 49.28 6.63 10.66
N ASN A 727 48.60 5.94 9.74
CA ASN A 727 48.98 4.59 9.33
C ASN A 727 50.30 4.58 8.54
N ALA A 728 50.62 5.62 7.78
CA ALA A 728 51.91 5.73 7.09
C ALA A 728 53.07 6.02 8.06
N ALA A 729 52.82 6.79 9.13
CA ALA A 729 53.81 7.11 10.17
C ALA A 729 54.18 5.91 11.07
N LYS A 730 53.38 4.84 11.06
CA LYS A 730 53.53 3.69 11.95
C LYS A 730 54.56 2.64 11.46
N TYR A 731 55.02 2.72 10.20
CA TYR A 731 55.78 1.62 9.57
C TYR A 731 57.16 1.99 8.98
N ASN A 732 57.57 3.27 8.98
CA ASN A 732 58.96 3.64 8.64
C ASN A 732 59.71 4.03 9.92
N ASN A 733 60.58 3.12 10.36
CA ASN A 733 61.39 3.25 11.55
C ASN A 733 62.44 4.40 11.37
N GLU A 734 62.48 5.29 12.36
CA GLU A 734 63.62 6.18 12.76
C GLU A 734 63.72 7.67 12.38
N ASP A 735 62.95 8.29 11.46
CA ASP A 735 63.22 9.71 11.10
C ASP A 735 62.04 10.71 11.22
N TYR A 736 61.19 10.56 12.23
CA TYR A 736 59.87 11.23 12.26
C TYR A 736 59.75 12.51 13.11
N SER A 737 60.82 13.03 13.70
CA SER A 737 60.75 14.28 14.48
C SER A 737 60.75 15.56 13.64
N LYS A 738 61.14 15.50 12.35
CA LYS A 738 61.34 16.72 11.53
C LYS A 738 60.24 17.01 10.49
N ASP A 739 59.40 16.04 10.13
CA ASP A 739 58.38 16.23 9.08
C ASP A 739 56.96 16.53 9.62
N LEU A 740 56.65 16.20 10.88
CA LEU A 740 55.38 16.59 11.51
C LEU A 740 55.28 18.11 11.78
N SER A 741 56.41 18.81 11.87
CA SER A 741 56.45 20.27 12.02
C SER A 741 56.16 21.04 10.72
N ASN A 742 56.14 20.37 9.56
CA ASN A 742 55.91 20.98 8.25
C ASN A 742 54.50 20.72 7.67
N ILE A 743 53.58 20.15 8.46
CA ILE A 743 52.14 20.23 8.18
C ILE A 743 51.66 21.64 8.58
N SER A 744 52.20 22.67 7.93
CA SER A 744 51.68 24.00 8.13
C SER A 744 50.41 24.13 7.29
N GLU A 745 49.38 24.70 7.92
CA GLU A 745 48.11 25.29 7.44
C GLU A 745 47.93 25.54 5.92
N GLN A 746 49.01 25.74 5.18
CA GLN A 746 49.08 26.11 3.77
C GLN A 746 48.62 24.99 2.83
N LYS A 747 48.99 23.73 3.08
CA LYS A 747 48.61 22.60 2.20
C LYS A 747 47.13 22.21 2.33
N ALA A 748 46.56 22.37 3.54
CA ALA A 748 45.13 22.20 3.79
C ALA A 748 44.30 23.35 3.18
N LYS A 749 44.84 24.58 3.16
CA LYS A 749 44.24 25.73 2.46
C LYS A 749 44.24 25.54 0.94
N GLU A 750 45.30 24.97 0.36
CA GLU A 750 45.43 24.72 -1.07
C GLU A 750 44.43 23.66 -1.59
N GLU A 751 44.23 22.56 -0.86
CA GLU A 751 43.21 21.56 -1.24
C GLU A 751 41.77 22.07 -1.04
N TYR A 752 41.51 22.85 0.01
CA TYR A 752 40.18 23.43 0.25
C TYR A 752 39.76 24.42 -0.85
N VAL A 753 40.70 25.26 -1.32
CA VAL A 753 40.44 26.24 -2.40
C VAL A 753 40.28 25.55 -3.77
N LYS A 754 40.96 24.42 -3.99
CA LYS A 754 40.91 23.69 -5.26
C LYS A 754 39.59 22.94 -5.50
N TYR A 755 38.81 22.67 -4.45
CA TYR A 755 37.58 21.86 -4.52
C TYR A 755 36.28 22.63 -4.28
N ASN A 756 36.33 23.94 -3.96
CA ASN A 756 35.16 24.79 -3.70
C ASN A 756 35.02 25.95 -4.71
N SER A 757 35.57 25.84 -5.93
CA SER A 757 35.42 26.87 -6.98
C SER A 757 34.22 26.64 -7.90
N SER A 758 33.08 26.23 -7.36
CA SER A 758 31.79 26.37 -8.03
C SER A 758 30.80 26.92 -7.03
N ASP A 759 30.34 28.12 -7.32
CA ASP A 759 29.30 28.83 -6.58
C ASP A 759 28.02 27.97 -6.47
N ASP A 760 27.31 28.17 -5.35
CA ASP A 760 26.01 27.60 -4.96
C ASP A 760 26.01 26.23 -4.25
N GLU A 761 26.02 26.26 -2.91
CA GLU A 761 25.04 25.56 -2.05
C GLU A 761 25.21 26.00 -0.57
N ASN A 762 24.10 26.37 0.08
CA ASN A 762 24.09 26.96 1.42
C ASN A 762 24.29 25.92 2.55
N PHE A 763 25.05 26.26 3.60
CA PHE A 763 25.24 25.44 4.80
C PHE A 763 24.28 25.84 5.92
N LEU A 764 23.77 24.88 6.70
CA LEU A 764 23.01 25.15 7.92
C LEU A 764 23.92 25.05 9.17
N ASP A 765 23.78 25.99 10.12
CA ASP A 765 24.47 25.90 11.41
C ASP A 765 23.82 24.87 12.36
N LYS A 766 24.45 24.67 13.54
CA LYS A 766 23.96 23.76 14.60
C LYS A 766 22.56 24.07 15.15
N ASN A 767 21.94 25.16 14.71
CA ASN A 767 20.58 25.57 15.05
C ASN A 767 19.64 25.61 13.83
N GLY A 768 20.07 25.09 12.67
CA GLY A 768 19.25 24.98 11.46
C GLY A 768 19.11 26.27 10.64
N ARG A 769 20.04 27.24 10.73
CA ARG A 769 19.98 28.49 9.94
C ARG A 769 20.97 28.50 8.78
N ASN A 770 20.55 29.00 7.62
CA ASN A 770 21.41 29.15 6.45
C ASN A 770 22.52 30.17 6.69
N VAL A 771 23.76 29.72 6.56
CA VAL A 771 24.98 30.52 6.67
C VAL A 771 25.59 30.64 5.28
N SER A 772 25.44 31.82 4.69
CA SER A 772 26.23 32.21 3.53
C SER A 772 27.63 32.57 4.01
N ASN A 773 28.61 31.72 3.67
CA ASN A 773 30.05 31.93 3.78
C ASN A 773 30.71 31.62 5.16
N PRO A 774 31.27 30.41 5.38
CA PRO A 774 31.97 30.09 6.62
C PRO A 774 33.38 30.69 6.65
N THR A 775 33.63 31.65 7.54
CA THR A 775 34.99 32.15 7.83
C THR A 775 35.84 31.07 8.53
N LYS A 776 36.91 30.65 7.84
CA LYS A 776 38.19 29.95 8.18
C LYS A 776 38.60 29.59 9.62
N ILE A 777 37.91 30.02 10.68
CA ILE A 777 38.40 29.95 12.08
C ILE A 777 37.97 28.64 12.76
N GLN A 778 36.74 28.17 12.54
CA GLN A 778 36.15 27.02 13.26
C GLN A 778 36.80 25.67 12.95
N SER A 779 37.35 25.47 11.75
CA SER A 779 38.07 24.24 11.41
C SER A 779 39.45 24.17 12.07
N SER A 780 40.10 25.30 12.33
CA SER A 780 41.43 25.33 12.95
C SER A 780 41.38 25.06 14.45
N GLU A 781 40.38 25.59 15.15
CA GLU A 781 40.18 25.37 16.59
C GLU A 781 39.75 23.93 16.87
N TYR A 782 38.84 23.37 16.04
CA TYR A 782 38.44 21.96 16.11
C TYR A 782 39.63 21.02 15.87
N PHE A 783 40.51 21.34 14.90
CA PHE A 783 41.70 20.55 14.59
C PHE A 783 42.76 20.62 15.69
N GLN A 784 42.96 21.80 16.30
CA GLN A 784 43.90 21.97 17.42
C GLN A 784 43.40 21.33 18.72
N GLN A 785 42.09 21.41 18.98
CA GLN A 785 41.49 20.75 20.14
C GLN A 785 41.60 19.22 20.02
N LYS A 786 41.27 18.65 18.86
CA LYS A 786 41.45 17.22 18.59
C LYS A 786 42.91 16.76 18.66
N LYS A 787 43.85 17.60 18.20
CA LYS A 787 45.30 17.33 18.31
C LYS A 787 45.78 17.31 19.77
N ASN A 788 45.27 18.22 20.60
CA ASN A 788 45.63 18.30 22.03
C ASN A 788 45.00 17.16 22.85
N ASP A 789 43.75 16.79 22.55
CA ASP A 789 43.07 15.64 23.18
C ASP A 789 43.79 14.30 22.88
N MET A 790 44.44 14.19 21.72
CA MET A 790 45.17 12.99 21.30
C MET A 790 46.64 12.96 21.77
N ALA A 791 47.26 14.12 21.99
CA ALA A 791 48.63 14.20 22.53
C ALA A 791 48.73 13.80 24.01
N GLY A 792 47.63 13.86 24.76
CA GLY A 792 47.59 13.53 26.20
C GLY A 792 47.53 12.03 26.55
N ASN A 793 47.24 11.13 25.60
CA ASN A 793 47.06 9.70 25.85
C ASN A 793 48.24 8.88 25.32
N LYS A 794 49.35 8.88 26.04
CA LYS A 794 50.43 7.91 25.82
C LYS A 794 49.98 6.52 26.32
N ALA A 795 50.12 5.54 25.43
CA ALA A 795 49.93 4.09 25.63
C ALA A 795 48.49 3.62 25.90
N ARG A 796 47.69 3.51 24.84
CA ARG A 796 46.55 2.56 24.78
C ARG A 796 46.73 1.61 23.61
N SER A 797 46.26 0.37 23.78
CA SER A 797 46.33 -0.69 22.78
C SER A 797 45.37 -0.44 21.60
N TYR A 798 45.67 -1.03 20.44
CA TYR A 798 44.85 -0.90 19.21
C TYR A 798 43.37 -1.27 19.42
N ALA A 799 43.08 -2.20 20.33
CA ALA A 799 41.73 -2.60 20.69
C ALA A 799 40.94 -1.47 21.35
N GLU A 800 41.55 -0.70 22.26
CA GLU A 800 40.88 0.39 23.02
C GLU A 800 40.58 1.61 22.14
N ILE A 801 41.36 1.82 21.08
CA ILE A 801 41.15 2.89 20.10
C ILE A 801 39.99 2.52 19.16
N MET A 802 39.90 1.25 18.75
CA MET A 802 38.81 0.77 17.90
C MET A 802 37.49 0.65 18.67
N ASP A 803 37.53 0.33 19.96
CA ASP A 803 36.35 0.29 20.82
C ASP A 803 35.76 1.68 21.04
N ALA A 804 36.61 2.71 21.25
CA ALA A 804 36.18 4.10 21.33
C ALA A 804 35.55 4.62 20.02
N ILE A 805 36.06 4.18 18.85
CA ILE A 805 35.48 4.51 17.54
C ILE A 805 34.14 3.78 17.34
N HIS A 806 34.00 2.55 17.83
CA HIS A 806 32.75 1.79 17.77
C HIS A 806 31.67 2.39 18.68
N THR A 807 32.00 2.82 19.91
CA THR A 807 31.06 3.51 20.80
C THR A 807 30.54 4.80 20.15
N TYR A 808 31.42 5.58 19.53
CA TYR A 808 31.05 6.86 18.90
C TYR A 808 30.18 6.70 17.65
N THR A 809 30.41 5.64 16.85
CA THR A 809 29.57 5.31 15.68
C THR A 809 28.17 4.85 16.11
N ASN A 810 28.07 4.09 17.20
CA ASN A 810 26.79 3.62 17.74
C ASN A 810 25.96 4.76 18.36
N ASP A 811 26.62 5.74 18.99
CA ASP A 811 25.94 6.93 19.52
C ASP A 811 25.43 7.84 18.40
N ALA A 812 26.19 7.99 17.31
CA ALA A 812 25.74 8.72 16.11
C ALA A 812 24.59 8.01 15.35
N GLU A 813 24.59 6.66 15.31
CA GLU A 813 23.45 5.89 14.78
C GLU A 813 22.21 6.00 15.66
N LYS A 814 22.38 6.13 16.98
CA LYS A 814 21.28 6.34 17.92
C LYS A 814 20.67 7.73 17.77
N GLU A 815 21.50 8.78 17.67
CA GLU A 815 21.05 10.14 17.39
C GLU A 815 20.36 10.26 16.02
N SER A 816 20.81 9.50 15.01
CA SER A 816 20.14 9.42 13.70
C SER A 816 18.78 8.73 13.76
N ARG A 817 18.62 7.67 14.58
CA ARG A 817 17.32 7.00 14.77
C ARG A 817 16.33 7.86 15.56
N GLU A 818 16.80 8.61 16.54
CA GLU A 818 15.98 9.56 17.31
C GLU A 818 15.53 10.77 16.45
N ALA A 819 16.30 11.14 15.42
CA ALA A 819 15.93 12.16 14.44
C ALA A 819 14.90 11.66 13.41
N ASP A 820 15.00 10.41 12.97
CA ASP A 820 14.03 9.78 12.05
C ASP A 820 12.68 9.46 12.74
N GLU A 821 12.66 9.24 14.06
CA GLU A 821 11.42 9.06 14.84
C GLU A 821 10.66 10.39 15.11
N GLN A 822 11.28 11.54 14.85
CA GLN A 822 10.68 12.87 15.01
C GLN A 822 10.19 13.50 13.68
N SER A 823 10.36 12.83 12.54
CA SER A 823 9.81 13.22 11.22
C SER A 823 8.65 12.32 10.81
#